data_AF-A0A257UEG4-F1
#
_entry.id   AF-A0A257UEG4-F1
#
_cell.length_a   1.000
_cell.length_b   1.000
_cell.length_c   1.000
_cell.angle_alpha   90.00
_cell.angle_beta   90.00
_cell.angle_gamma   90.00
#
_symmetry.space_group_name_H-M   'P 1'
#
loop_
_entity.id
_entity.type
_entity.pdbx_description
1 polymer ?
#
loop_
_entity_poly.entity_id
_entity_poly.type
_entity_poly.pdbx_seq_one_letter_code
_entity_poly.pdbx_strand_id
1 'polypeptide(L)'
;MPILLHAMLMVATAVPASEPIVTLSGTLVDADGKPAPRVTVVVAEGPPALRFMTRMVGAGAPMAPQVLARATSDESGKFSVVMPDEAPEVAWRRTRLGIWAFHPNLALALRLIDRDWPQAGLPLSLALPGPAAVRLKITDAAYRPVAHVRVAPLRVAGHVVPDVLSERLAAETDVEGRVTLAGVRPADLDAVRVENEAIGLQWAGLPAQGRDTIVLLNLAPVGRITGQLTADDPRTVARRTLRFATWQVPGDEYSGGGLAEVATDDEGSFEVPALAAGTLTVELMEDGPPGPSPLTSTASERNPPSQPRAPVYLLAQTTGPDVEAAKTTTLEIPLRRAVQVIQEVRDEESHESVDGARVWIRSGGTGGTTGDTDASGRLAGYVLPGLVSSTLVRVPSSSYYDPAGGLRSGTEVTESTQPVPLKVIELARGVPLRGRVVDDNQRPLAGAEITGFWESPRKVPVHAWSNAQGDFTIDAVAAQATVLLWASHGESTSVQPVSARPQGEPATLIVGNKSCVSLDGRVVDAAGQPFAGAVVRVWAKEPQLAGFRYNDLGSALFGGSDRLITDAEGRFRTPPSLRPNATYSLEVEAPGVVSAETEAIEPDSWHTTRFADVVLHPAPRLRAVSGRVVDHQGRAVAGAAVSQSGDGPRRTQTTTDDEGRFQLGGIYDGPAYLFVRKDGFRLQGTRIATADKTCQITLRRGDEPAMTMTTLPPALSLDEQRDLAKSLVEPCLPMLREPVFRQGHRELLRTIARVDPAKGLEIADTILTNPAFKSEVWHHVALSLALTDLDEALVVIALVDRPFLRVQTCAFACDELSDAPTERRVKLLDEALVHARSEPDPGLRARELGQIAVRWLALGQRERGVSLLRRGQALAEALPTPNEANLRLTANRGSFAGMLARIDGPAALPLIEGFSGDLLNRFRTDMARGLADHDPAEAERLFRLIDPAPLFFRMRLAPVARMAAADPERAAHLARGYRDPCEQAFALGSVAHGLAAKDRAAAVRLLEEAYGLLDRASQFGVTQNRRRDAALTAAALLPVAEKFDPKLVEGYFWRALSLRQPWPAPSEPQVLRDVRLAELAAMIARYDRSIARDLLSPLAGRFGTQFMIGPAVIDPRWAAELVQAMPDVSAPPAKNPKLIRARNLAGWLGRPLRGFEGIWEQVYGHCDLRDPDTIDDIW
;
A
#
# COMPACT_ATOMS: atom_id res chain seq x y z
N MET A 1 -60.23 39.33 -33.32
CA MET A 1 -60.23 40.09 -34.60
C MET A 1 -59.02 41.01 -34.59
N PRO A 2 -58.43 41.30 -35.75
CA PRO A 2 -57.24 40.58 -36.16
C PRO A 2 -56.18 41.57 -36.76
N ILE A 3 -54.99 41.10 -37.16
CA ILE A 3 -54.55 41.07 -38.58
C ILE A 3 -54.12 42.42 -39.21
N LEU A 4 -53.00 42.32 -39.96
CA LEU A 4 -52.46 43.24 -40.99
C LEU A 4 -51.86 44.55 -40.44
N LEU A 5 -50.63 44.95 -40.77
CA LEU A 5 -49.87 44.80 -42.02
C LEU A 5 -48.42 45.12 -41.65
N HIS A 6 -47.43 44.25 -41.82
CA HIS A 6 -46.62 44.24 -43.04
C HIS A 6 -45.86 42.92 -43.17
N ALA A 7 -46.38 42.05 -44.04
CA ALA A 7 -45.59 41.05 -44.74
C ALA A 7 -45.18 41.64 -46.09
N MET A 8 -43.88 41.60 -46.42
CA MET A 8 -43.37 41.44 -47.80
C MET A 8 -41.86 41.14 -47.80
N LEU A 9 -41.52 39.96 -48.35
CA LEU A 9 -40.24 39.51 -48.96
C LEU A 9 -38.99 39.43 -48.05
N MET A 10 -38.16 38.37 -48.03
CA MET A 10 -37.93 37.23 -48.93
C MET A 10 -37.42 35.99 -48.15
N VAL A 11 -37.66 34.83 -48.77
CA VAL A 11 -37.08 33.52 -48.50
C VAL A 11 -35.55 33.56 -48.60
N ALA A 12 -34.86 33.16 -47.53
CA ALA A 12 -33.57 32.49 -47.59
C ALA A 12 -33.69 31.21 -46.76
N THR A 13 -33.37 30.09 -47.39
CA THR A 13 -33.37 28.74 -46.85
C THR A 13 -32.78 28.67 -45.43
N ALA A 14 -33.56 28.16 -44.47
CA ALA A 14 -33.03 27.67 -43.21
C ALA A 14 -32.14 26.45 -43.52
N VAL A 15 -30.83 26.68 -43.61
CA VAL A 15 -29.84 25.61 -43.48
C VAL A 15 -29.93 25.17 -42.01
N PRO A 16 -30.19 23.88 -41.70
CA PRO A 16 -30.04 23.42 -40.33
C PRO A 16 -28.60 23.74 -39.91
N ALA A 17 -28.43 24.47 -38.80
CA ALA A 17 -27.11 24.69 -38.23
C ALA A 17 -26.51 23.31 -37.94
N SER A 18 -25.57 22.89 -38.79
CA SER A 18 -24.83 21.65 -38.64
C SER A 18 -24.10 21.69 -37.30
N GLU A 19 -24.33 20.70 -36.47
CA GLU A 19 -23.60 20.45 -35.23
C GLU A 19 -22.08 20.59 -35.47
N PRO A 20 -21.32 21.27 -34.59
CA PRO A 20 -19.89 21.40 -34.78
C PRO A 20 -19.23 20.02 -34.70
N ILE A 21 -18.63 19.59 -35.80
CA ILE A 21 -17.93 18.32 -35.94
C ILE A 21 -16.43 18.56 -35.72
N VAL A 22 -15.82 17.76 -34.85
CA VAL A 22 -14.38 17.80 -34.66
C VAL A 22 -13.73 16.74 -35.56
N THR A 23 -12.98 17.19 -36.57
CA THR A 23 -12.30 16.31 -37.54
C THR A 23 -10.81 16.16 -37.19
N LEU A 24 -10.38 14.95 -36.86
CA LEU A 24 -8.99 14.58 -36.64
C LEU A 24 -8.38 14.08 -37.96
N SER A 25 -7.35 14.77 -38.46
CA SER A 25 -6.66 14.41 -39.71
C SER A 25 -5.16 14.25 -39.52
N GLY A 26 -4.57 13.30 -40.25
CA GLY A 26 -3.14 13.02 -40.18
C GLY A 26 -2.62 12.23 -41.37
N THR A 27 -1.33 11.94 -41.34
CA THR A 27 -0.62 11.12 -42.33
C THR A 27 0.04 9.93 -41.63
N LEU A 28 -0.10 8.75 -42.21
CA LEU A 28 0.53 7.52 -41.79
C LEU A 28 1.68 7.24 -42.74
N VAL A 29 2.84 6.93 -42.16
CA VAL A 29 4.04 6.58 -42.91
C VAL A 29 4.57 5.22 -42.46
N ASP A 30 5.27 4.51 -43.33
CA ASP A 30 6.01 3.31 -42.97
C ASP A 30 7.32 3.66 -42.25
N ALA A 31 8.11 2.64 -41.89
CA ALA A 31 9.38 2.81 -41.20
C ALA A 31 10.44 3.57 -42.02
N ASP A 32 10.29 3.62 -43.35
CA ASP A 32 11.17 4.36 -44.26
C ASP A 32 10.65 5.79 -44.54
N GLY A 33 9.56 6.19 -43.90
CA GLY A 33 8.94 7.50 -44.05
C GLY A 33 8.07 7.66 -45.31
N LYS A 34 7.75 6.58 -46.04
CA LYS A 34 6.85 6.62 -47.21
C LYS A 34 5.39 6.53 -46.77
N PRO A 35 4.44 7.11 -47.54
CA PRO A 35 3.01 6.99 -47.23
C PRO A 35 2.54 5.55 -47.07
N ALA A 36 1.79 5.27 -46.00
CA ALA A 36 1.23 3.96 -45.69
C ALA A 36 -0.28 3.91 -46.01
N PRO A 37 -0.69 3.35 -47.16
CA PRO A 37 -2.08 3.30 -47.55
C PRO A 37 -2.85 2.16 -46.88
N ARG A 38 -4.19 2.28 -46.81
CA ARG A 38 -5.11 1.23 -46.31
C ARG A 38 -4.85 0.78 -44.87
N VAL A 39 -4.26 1.65 -44.05
CA VAL A 39 -4.05 1.41 -42.62
C VAL A 39 -5.35 1.71 -41.88
N THR A 40 -5.78 0.79 -41.02
CA THR A 40 -6.95 1.01 -40.15
C THR A 40 -6.53 1.88 -38.97
N VAL A 41 -7.23 3.00 -38.76
CA VAL A 41 -7.04 3.89 -37.61
C VAL A 41 -8.20 3.70 -36.65
N VAL A 42 -7.89 3.44 -35.39
CA VAL A 42 -8.86 3.30 -34.29
C VAL A 42 -8.56 4.36 -33.24
N VAL A 43 -9.53 5.22 -32.96
CA VAL A 43 -9.46 6.18 -31.85
C VAL A 43 -10.24 5.60 -30.69
N ALA A 44 -9.57 5.44 -29.54
CA ALA A 44 -10.15 4.86 -28.35
C ALA A 44 -9.78 5.66 -27.10
N GLU A 45 -10.53 5.47 -26.03
CA GLU A 45 -10.21 6.00 -24.71
C GLU A 45 -8.85 5.47 -24.23
N GLY A 46 -8.02 6.34 -23.63
CA GLY A 46 -6.77 5.96 -22.96
C GLY A 46 -6.94 5.83 -21.44
N PRO A 47 -5.92 5.33 -20.73
CA PRO A 47 -6.01 5.11 -19.29
C PRO A 47 -6.14 6.44 -18.50
N PRO A 48 -6.73 6.41 -17.29
CA PRO A 48 -6.79 7.58 -16.42
C PRO A 48 -5.39 8.03 -16.00
N ALA A 49 -5.17 9.35 -15.95
CA ALA A 49 -3.87 9.98 -15.70
C ALA A 49 -3.29 9.74 -14.30
N LEU A 50 -4.10 9.28 -13.33
CA LEU A 50 -3.69 9.02 -11.96
C LEU A 50 -3.38 7.52 -11.75
N ARG A 51 -2.09 7.16 -11.71
CA ARG A 51 -1.56 5.85 -11.24
C ARG A 51 -2.18 5.38 -9.92
N PHE A 52 -2.66 6.32 -9.10
CA PHE A 52 -3.27 6.07 -7.79
C PHE A 52 -4.63 5.35 -7.88
N MET A 53 -5.44 5.62 -8.93
CA MET A 53 -6.75 4.98 -9.06
C MET A 53 -6.66 3.52 -9.50
N THR A 54 -5.69 3.17 -10.37
CA THR A 54 -5.49 1.76 -10.79
C THR A 54 -5.01 0.86 -9.65
N ARG A 55 -4.42 1.43 -8.58
CA ARG A 55 -4.07 0.72 -7.34
C ARG A 55 -5.17 0.76 -6.27
N MET A 56 -5.96 1.84 -6.19
CA MET A 56 -7.03 1.99 -5.18
C MET A 56 -8.33 1.27 -5.56
N VAL A 57 -8.64 1.19 -6.86
CA VAL A 57 -9.73 0.34 -7.36
C VAL A 57 -9.20 -1.08 -7.38
N GLY A 58 -9.09 -1.69 -6.19
CA GLY A 58 -9.03 -3.14 -6.12
C GLY A 58 -10.24 -3.71 -6.85
N ALA A 59 -10.02 -4.78 -7.62
CA ALA A 59 -11.05 -5.65 -8.18
C ALA A 59 -11.72 -5.27 -9.52
N GLY A 60 -10.94 -4.96 -10.57
CA GLY A 60 -11.46 -5.02 -11.94
C GLY A 60 -10.45 -5.60 -12.93
N ALA A 61 -10.83 -6.61 -13.70
CA ALA A 61 -10.07 -7.05 -14.87
C ALA A 61 -9.83 -5.86 -15.83
N PRO A 62 -8.74 -5.83 -16.62
CA PRO A 62 -8.51 -4.74 -17.57
C PRO A 62 -9.66 -4.68 -18.58
N MET A 63 -10.50 -3.66 -18.47
CA MET A 63 -11.60 -3.43 -19.41
C MET A 63 -11.04 -2.93 -20.75
N ALA A 64 -11.58 -3.45 -21.85
CA ALA A 64 -11.22 -2.97 -23.18
C ALA A 64 -11.64 -1.50 -23.34
N PRO A 65 -10.77 -0.64 -23.90
CA PRO A 65 -11.11 0.76 -24.11
C PRO A 65 -12.24 0.91 -25.12
N GLN A 66 -13.17 1.83 -24.87
CA GLN A 66 -14.24 2.11 -25.80
C GLN A 66 -13.67 2.70 -27.10
N VAL A 67 -14.09 2.14 -28.23
CA VAL A 67 -13.75 2.70 -29.55
C VAL A 67 -14.69 3.87 -29.83
N LEU A 68 -14.11 5.06 -29.94
CA LEU A 68 -14.83 6.31 -30.18
C LEU A 68 -15.05 6.54 -31.67
N ALA A 69 -14.05 6.20 -32.50
CA ALA A 69 -14.15 6.35 -33.95
C ALA A 69 -13.16 5.44 -34.71
N ARG A 70 -13.41 5.26 -36.00
CA ARG A 70 -12.57 4.48 -36.91
C ARG A 70 -12.42 5.18 -38.26
N ALA A 71 -11.26 5.04 -38.89
CA ALA A 71 -11.02 5.45 -40.27
C ALA A 71 -10.04 4.50 -40.97
N THR A 72 -9.81 4.74 -42.26
CA THR A 72 -8.79 4.05 -43.05
C THR A 72 -7.99 5.09 -43.83
N SER A 73 -6.67 4.92 -43.95
CA SER A 73 -5.86 5.83 -44.74
C SER A 73 -6.06 5.64 -46.25
N ASP A 74 -5.97 6.74 -46.99
CA ASP A 74 -6.00 6.77 -48.46
C ASP A 74 -4.65 6.34 -49.09
N GLU A 75 -4.58 6.35 -50.42
CA GLU A 75 -3.37 5.97 -51.17
C GLU A 75 -2.16 6.91 -50.92
N SER A 76 -2.39 8.09 -50.32
CA SER A 76 -1.35 9.03 -49.88
C SER A 76 -1.03 8.93 -48.38
N GLY A 77 -1.54 7.89 -47.72
CA GLY A 77 -1.36 7.67 -46.28
C GLY A 77 -2.17 8.61 -45.40
N LYS A 78 -3.04 9.45 -45.95
CA LYS A 78 -3.83 10.41 -45.16
C LYS A 78 -5.08 9.77 -44.60
N PHE A 79 -5.44 10.13 -43.37
CA PHE A 79 -6.67 9.70 -42.73
C PHE A 79 -7.43 10.89 -42.15
N SER A 80 -8.75 10.74 -42.02
CA SER A 80 -9.64 11.71 -41.40
C SER A 80 -10.71 10.97 -40.59
N VAL A 81 -10.90 11.37 -39.33
CA VAL A 81 -11.86 10.82 -38.36
C VAL A 81 -12.75 11.95 -37.86
N VAL A 82 -14.05 11.74 -37.86
CA VAL A 82 -15.04 12.65 -37.27
C VAL A 82 -15.39 12.18 -35.86
N MET A 83 -15.33 13.08 -34.88
CA MET A 83 -15.66 12.85 -33.48
C MET A 83 -16.87 13.72 -33.05
N PRO A 84 -17.77 13.24 -32.16
CA PRO A 84 -18.86 14.04 -31.59
C PRO A 84 -18.37 15.09 -30.57
N ASP A 85 -18.98 16.29 -30.54
CA ASP A 85 -18.59 17.46 -29.72
C ASP A 85 -18.88 17.35 -28.22
N GLU A 86 -19.58 16.30 -27.75
CA GLU A 86 -19.79 16.06 -26.31
C GLU A 86 -18.62 15.31 -25.63
N ALA A 87 -17.70 14.73 -26.42
CA ALA A 87 -16.51 14.05 -25.93
C ALA A 87 -15.39 14.95 -25.30
N PRO A 88 -15.23 16.26 -25.59
CA PRO A 88 -14.03 17.01 -25.23
C PRO A 88 -14.01 17.65 -23.84
N GLU A 89 -15.11 17.99 -23.18
CA GLU A 89 -15.03 18.55 -21.81
C GLU A 89 -15.00 17.47 -20.71
N VAL A 90 -15.65 16.34 -20.93
CA VAL A 90 -15.91 15.32 -19.89
C VAL A 90 -14.81 14.26 -19.82
N ALA A 91 -14.20 13.87 -20.95
CA ALA A 91 -13.13 12.86 -21.00
C ALA A 91 -11.72 13.45 -20.76
N TRP A 92 -11.48 14.70 -21.15
CA TRP A 92 -10.11 15.26 -21.22
C TRP A 92 -9.56 15.68 -19.86
N ARG A 93 -10.43 15.91 -18.88
CA ARG A 93 -10.01 16.21 -17.50
C ARG A 93 -9.41 14.99 -16.79
N ARG A 94 -9.45 13.76 -17.36
CA ARG A 94 -8.92 12.54 -16.69
C ARG A 94 -8.16 11.51 -17.53
N THR A 95 -8.39 11.38 -18.85
CA THR A 95 -7.78 10.32 -19.68
C THR A 95 -7.11 10.87 -20.93
N ARG A 96 -5.99 10.27 -21.39
CA ARG A 96 -5.41 10.55 -22.72
C ARG A 96 -6.24 9.88 -23.83
N LEU A 97 -6.19 10.34 -25.08
CA LEU A 97 -6.76 9.58 -26.21
C LEU A 97 -5.68 8.72 -26.87
N GLY A 98 -6.02 7.48 -27.21
CA GLY A 98 -5.14 6.58 -27.96
C GLY A 98 -5.53 6.51 -29.43
N ILE A 99 -4.63 6.93 -30.33
CA ILE A 99 -4.73 6.65 -31.77
C ILE A 99 -3.93 5.39 -32.07
N TRP A 100 -4.63 4.32 -32.42
CA TRP A 100 -4.05 3.06 -32.85
C TRP A 100 -4.05 2.97 -34.36
N ALA A 101 -2.93 2.59 -34.96
CA ALA A 101 -2.81 2.33 -36.39
C ALA A 101 -2.41 0.87 -36.63
N PHE A 102 -3.24 0.16 -37.40
CA PHE A 102 -3.08 -1.25 -37.71
C PHE A 102 -3.00 -1.49 -39.22
N HIS A 103 -2.03 -2.30 -39.63
CA HIS A 103 -1.88 -2.80 -40.99
C HIS A 103 -1.51 -4.29 -40.95
N PRO A 104 -2.04 -5.16 -41.84
CA PRO A 104 -1.82 -6.61 -41.76
C PRO A 104 -0.36 -7.05 -41.80
N ASN A 105 0.51 -6.27 -42.46
CA ASN A 105 1.91 -6.62 -42.68
C ASN A 105 2.90 -5.77 -41.86
N LEU A 106 2.43 -4.84 -41.03
CA LEU A 106 3.28 -3.94 -40.25
C LEU A 106 2.99 -4.09 -38.75
N ALA A 107 3.89 -3.61 -37.91
CA ALA A 107 3.63 -3.60 -36.48
C ALA A 107 2.59 -2.54 -36.10
N LEU A 108 1.80 -2.85 -35.08
CA LEU A 108 0.84 -1.96 -34.46
C LEU A 108 1.56 -0.72 -33.95
N ALA A 109 1.02 0.46 -34.27
CA ALA A 109 1.51 1.73 -33.78
C ALA A 109 0.47 2.38 -32.86
N LEU A 110 0.94 3.00 -31.78
CA LEU A 110 0.13 3.77 -30.85
C LEU A 110 0.71 5.17 -30.74
N ARG A 111 -0.15 6.17 -30.87
CA ARG A 111 0.13 7.55 -30.48
C ARG A 111 -0.87 7.99 -29.45
N LEU A 112 -0.37 8.38 -28.27
CA LEU A 112 -1.18 9.09 -27.30
C LEU A 112 -1.30 10.54 -27.75
N ILE A 113 -2.51 11.06 -27.74
CA ILE A 113 -2.75 12.50 -27.81
C ILE A 113 -2.73 13.01 -26.37
N ASP A 114 -1.73 13.83 -26.05
CA ASP A 114 -1.69 14.57 -24.79
C ASP A 114 -2.79 15.65 -24.80
N ARG A 115 -3.01 16.33 -23.66
CA ARG A 115 -4.13 17.28 -23.48
C ARG A 115 -4.14 18.47 -24.44
N ASP A 116 -3.04 18.69 -25.17
CA ASP A 116 -2.98 19.65 -26.27
C ASP A 116 -3.65 19.06 -27.51
N TRP A 117 -4.90 19.45 -27.71
CA TRP A 117 -5.57 19.27 -28.99
C TRP A 117 -4.69 19.87 -30.11
N PRO A 118 -4.30 19.11 -31.15
CA PRO A 118 -3.66 19.75 -32.30
C PRO A 118 -4.66 20.78 -32.86
N GLN A 119 -4.29 22.06 -32.90
CA GLN A 119 -5.12 23.11 -33.53
C GLN A 119 -5.70 22.56 -34.83
N ALA A 120 -6.98 22.81 -35.10
CA ALA A 120 -7.65 22.33 -36.30
C ALA A 120 -6.75 22.55 -37.54
N GLY A 121 -6.25 21.45 -38.13
CA GLY A 121 -5.33 21.49 -39.27
C GLY A 121 -3.84 21.17 -39.00
N LEU A 122 -3.40 20.92 -37.76
CA LEU A 122 -2.03 20.41 -37.50
C LEU A 122 -1.93 18.92 -37.90
N PRO A 123 -1.09 18.53 -38.88
CA PRO A 123 -1.05 17.17 -39.39
C PRO A 123 -0.42 16.20 -38.38
N LEU A 124 -1.20 15.26 -37.86
CA LEU A 124 -0.69 14.16 -37.04
C LEU A 124 0.09 13.18 -37.92
N SER A 125 1.41 13.08 -37.74
CA SER A 125 2.20 12.00 -38.36
C SER A 125 2.34 10.82 -37.41
N LEU A 126 2.04 9.60 -37.87
CA LEU A 126 2.29 8.36 -37.12
C LEU A 126 3.02 7.36 -38.01
N ALA A 127 4.22 6.98 -37.58
CA ALA A 127 5.03 5.98 -38.27
C ALA A 127 4.66 4.58 -37.80
N LEU A 128 4.34 3.70 -38.74
CA LEU A 128 4.15 2.28 -38.48
C LEU A 128 5.51 1.59 -38.49
N PRO A 129 5.91 0.92 -37.38
CA PRO A 129 7.14 0.15 -37.40
C PRO A 129 7.06 -0.98 -38.45
N GLY A 130 8.23 -1.42 -38.91
CA GLY A 130 8.33 -2.53 -39.86
C GLY A 130 7.68 -3.83 -39.34
N PRO A 131 7.56 -4.86 -40.20
CA PRO A 131 6.96 -6.13 -39.83
C PRO A 131 7.62 -6.70 -38.57
N ALA A 132 6.81 -7.02 -37.56
CA ALA A 132 7.28 -7.60 -36.32
C ALA A 132 6.33 -8.71 -35.88
N ALA A 133 6.87 -9.68 -35.14
CA ALA A 133 6.08 -10.76 -34.57
C ALA A 133 6.65 -11.20 -33.22
N VAL A 134 5.76 -11.66 -32.34
CA VAL A 134 6.13 -12.25 -31.06
C VAL A 134 5.87 -13.74 -31.10
N ARG A 135 6.87 -14.55 -30.72
CA ARG A 135 6.73 -16.00 -30.61
C ARG A 135 6.53 -16.39 -29.16
N LEU A 136 5.44 -17.08 -28.88
CA LEU A 136 5.09 -17.57 -27.54
C LEU A 136 4.99 -19.10 -27.57
N LYS A 137 5.28 -19.75 -26.45
CA LYS A 137 4.97 -21.15 -26.18
C LYS A 137 4.06 -21.21 -24.96
N ILE A 138 2.85 -21.72 -25.14
CA ILE A 138 1.84 -21.86 -24.10
C ILE A 138 1.93 -23.27 -23.51
N THR A 139 2.06 -23.35 -22.19
CA THR A 139 2.08 -24.62 -21.46
C THR A 139 1.08 -24.65 -20.32
N ASP A 140 0.71 -25.85 -19.88
CA ASP A 140 -0.02 -26.05 -18.63
C ASP A 140 0.92 -25.99 -17.43
N ALA A 141 0.36 -25.99 -16.21
CA ALA A 141 1.11 -25.91 -14.95
C ALA A 141 2.22 -26.99 -14.79
N ALA A 142 2.16 -28.09 -15.54
CA ALA A 142 3.18 -29.14 -15.58
C ALA A 142 4.20 -28.97 -16.73
N TYR A 143 4.22 -27.80 -17.36
CA TYR A 143 5.04 -27.42 -18.52
C TYR A 143 4.79 -28.24 -19.79
N ARG A 144 3.60 -28.86 -19.92
CA ARG A 144 3.21 -29.58 -21.13
C ARG A 144 2.59 -28.60 -22.14
N PRO A 145 2.88 -28.73 -23.44
CA PRO A 145 2.29 -27.89 -24.47
C PRO A 145 0.75 -27.87 -24.46
N VAL A 146 0.16 -26.69 -24.64
CA VAL A 146 -1.29 -26.54 -24.81
C VAL A 146 -1.60 -26.13 -26.25
N ALA A 147 -2.12 -27.09 -27.02
CA ALA A 147 -2.51 -26.89 -28.41
C ALA A 147 -3.92 -26.29 -28.52
N HIS A 148 -4.21 -25.65 -29.67
CA HIS A 148 -5.54 -25.15 -30.00
C HIS A 148 -6.12 -24.16 -28.97
N VAL A 149 -5.26 -23.32 -28.39
CA VAL A 149 -5.70 -22.16 -27.61
C VAL A 149 -5.53 -20.90 -28.41
N ARG A 150 -6.54 -20.03 -28.32
CA ARG A 150 -6.51 -18.72 -28.96
C ARG A 150 -5.74 -17.76 -28.07
N VAL A 151 -4.75 -17.09 -28.64
CA VAL A 151 -3.89 -16.13 -27.94
C VAL A 151 -4.02 -14.78 -28.63
N ALA A 152 -4.28 -13.73 -27.85
CA ALA A 152 -4.44 -12.38 -28.37
C ALA A 152 -3.76 -11.34 -27.47
N PRO A 153 -3.24 -10.23 -28.03
CA PRO A 153 -2.63 -9.17 -27.23
C PRO A 153 -3.69 -8.46 -26.39
N LEU A 154 -3.46 -8.38 -25.08
CA LEU A 154 -4.31 -7.67 -24.13
C LEU A 154 -3.76 -6.28 -23.83
N ARG A 155 -2.43 -6.15 -23.71
CA ARG A 155 -1.75 -4.89 -23.43
C ARG A 155 -0.48 -4.74 -24.25
N VAL A 156 -0.33 -3.58 -24.91
CA VAL A 156 0.82 -3.23 -25.75
C VAL A 156 1.31 -1.82 -25.38
N ALA A 157 2.61 -1.66 -25.18
CA ALA A 157 3.29 -0.42 -24.79
C ALA A 157 2.70 0.26 -23.54
N GLY A 158 2.22 -0.53 -22.58
CA GLY A 158 1.57 -0.10 -21.36
C GLY A 158 0.06 0.12 -21.46
N HIS A 159 -0.55 -0.09 -22.64
CA HIS A 159 -1.94 0.29 -22.92
C HIS A 159 -2.82 -0.90 -23.32
N VAL A 160 -4.03 -0.98 -22.76
CA VAL A 160 -5.01 -2.03 -23.10
C VAL A 160 -5.39 -1.88 -24.57
N VAL A 161 -5.30 -2.97 -25.32
CA VAL A 161 -5.61 -2.99 -26.75
C VAL A 161 -7.14 -3.02 -26.93
N PRO A 162 -7.75 -2.14 -27.75
CA PRO A 162 -9.18 -2.24 -28.07
C PRO A 162 -9.54 -3.64 -28.62
N ASP A 163 -10.69 -4.21 -28.21
CA ASP A 163 -11.07 -5.59 -28.57
C ASP A 163 -11.01 -5.84 -30.08
N VAL A 164 -11.43 -4.86 -30.89
CA VAL A 164 -11.44 -4.96 -32.36
C VAL A 164 -10.03 -5.16 -32.94
N LEU A 165 -8.99 -4.65 -32.27
CA LEU A 165 -7.60 -4.86 -32.65
C LEU A 165 -7.05 -6.14 -32.02
N SER A 166 -7.40 -6.45 -30.78
CA SER A 166 -7.01 -7.69 -30.10
C SER A 166 -7.48 -8.93 -30.88
N GLU A 167 -8.75 -8.93 -31.31
CA GLU A 167 -9.37 -9.98 -32.14
C GLU A 167 -8.65 -10.17 -33.48
N ARG A 168 -8.20 -9.08 -34.12
CA ARG A 168 -7.49 -9.11 -35.42
C ARG A 168 -6.05 -9.58 -35.31
N LEU A 169 -5.43 -9.38 -34.16
CA LEU A 169 -4.05 -9.80 -33.86
C LEU A 169 -4.00 -11.19 -33.21
N ALA A 170 -5.14 -11.82 -32.96
CA ALA A 170 -5.23 -13.13 -32.35
C ALA A 170 -4.67 -14.22 -33.28
N ALA A 171 -4.01 -15.21 -32.68
CA ALA A 171 -3.55 -16.41 -33.36
C ALA A 171 -3.76 -17.64 -32.48
N GLU A 172 -3.74 -18.82 -33.08
CA GLU A 172 -3.95 -20.09 -32.38
C GLU A 172 -2.62 -20.83 -32.19
N THR A 173 -2.48 -21.57 -31.08
CA THR A 173 -1.30 -22.42 -30.86
C THR A 173 -1.32 -23.69 -31.70
N ASP A 174 -0.13 -24.09 -32.17
CA ASP A 174 0.08 -25.39 -32.80
C ASP A 174 0.10 -26.56 -31.78
N VAL A 175 0.31 -27.78 -32.27
CA VAL A 175 0.40 -29.01 -31.46
C VAL A 175 1.54 -29.00 -30.43
N GLU A 176 2.55 -28.15 -30.62
CA GLU A 176 3.66 -27.94 -29.69
C GLU A 176 3.43 -26.75 -28.75
N GLY A 177 2.22 -26.19 -28.75
CA GLY A 177 1.81 -25.05 -27.95
C GLY A 177 2.44 -23.74 -28.41
N ARG A 178 3.00 -23.66 -29.61
CA ARG A 178 3.65 -22.45 -30.11
C ARG A 178 2.67 -21.59 -30.88
N VAL A 179 2.76 -20.28 -30.69
CA VAL A 179 1.96 -19.28 -31.43
C VAL A 179 2.84 -18.11 -31.84
N THR A 180 2.54 -17.54 -32.99
CA THR A 180 3.19 -16.31 -33.48
C THR A 180 2.15 -15.20 -33.61
N LEU A 181 2.24 -14.18 -32.77
CA LEU A 181 1.42 -12.98 -32.86
C LEU A 181 2.08 -12.01 -33.85
N ALA A 182 1.57 -11.97 -35.09
CA ALA A 182 2.04 -11.04 -36.12
C ALA A 182 1.53 -9.61 -35.83
N GLY A 183 2.32 -8.61 -36.22
CA GLY A 183 1.93 -7.20 -36.08
C GLY A 183 2.15 -6.63 -34.67
N VAL A 184 2.88 -7.29 -33.79
CA VAL A 184 3.25 -6.76 -32.47
C VAL A 184 4.76 -6.87 -32.28
N ARG A 185 5.41 -5.78 -31.85
CA ARG A 185 6.85 -5.82 -31.54
C ARG A 185 7.07 -6.58 -30.23
N PRO A 186 8.08 -7.48 -30.16
CA PRO A 186 8.42 -8.14 -28.92
C PRO A 186 8.65 -7.16 -27.77
N ALA A 187 9.32 -6.02 -27.96
CA ALA A 187 9.55 -5.07 -26.87
C ALA A 187 8.27 -4.44 -26.29
N ASP A 188 7.16 -4.42 -27.03
CA ASP A 188 5.95 -3.69 -26.64
C ASP A 188 4.87 -4.59 -26.02
N LEU A 189 4.91 -5.91 -26.19
CA LEU A 189 3.82 -6.76 -25.69
C LEU A 189 3.91 -6.96 -24.16
N ASP A 190 2.96 -6.41 -23.41
CA ASP A 190 2.97 -6.44 -21.94
C ASP A 190 2.08 -7.53 -21.34
N ALA A 191 1.02 -7.92 -22.05
CA ALA A 191 0.08 -8.94 -21.60
C ALA A 191 -0.67 -9.56 -22.78
N VAL A 192 -1.07 -10.81 -22.60
CA VAL A 192 -1.93 -11.54 -23.53
C VAL A 192 -3.14 -12.11 -22.80
N ARG A 193 -4.21 -12.34 -23.56
CA ARG A 193 -5.31 -13.23 -23.16
C ARG A 193 -5.18 -14.54 -23.92
N VAL A 194 -5.50 -15.63 -23.25
CA VAL A 194 -5.44 -17.01 -23.73
C VAL A 194 -6.78 -17.67 -23.41
N GLU A 195 -7.47 -18.18 -24.42
CA GLU A 195 -8.81 -18.73 -24.26
C GLU A 195 -9.04 -20.02 -25.06
N ASN A 196 -9.73 -20.97 -24.44
CA ASN A 196 -10.52 -22.02 -25.11
C ASN A 196 -11.54 -22.61 -24.11
N GLU A 197 -12.35 -23.58 -24.55
CA GLU A 197 -13.36 -24.22 -23.70
C GLU A 197 -12.80 -24.95 -22.48
N ALA A 198 -11.60 -25.54 -22.57
CA ALA A 198 -11.00 -26.35 -21.51
C ALA A 198 -10.31 -25.51 -20.41
N ILE A 199 -9.73 -24.36 -20.77
CA ILE A 199 -8.98 -23.50 -19.84
C ILE A 199 -9.75 -22.25 -19.40
N GLY A 200 -10.91 -21.98 -19.99
CA GLY A 200 -11.63 -20.72 -19.84
C GLY A 200 -10.85 -19.54 -20.41
N LEU A 201 -11.26 -18.31 -20.10
CA LEU A 201 -10.45 -17.13 -20.42
C LEU A 201 -9.43 -16.90 -19.32
N GLN A 202 -8.16 -16.96 -19.67
CA GLN A 202 -7.05 -16.55 -18.81
C GLN A 202 -6.34 -15.34 -19.41
N TRP A 203 -5.81 -14.48 -18.56
CA TRP A 203 -4.90 -13.42 -18.98
C TRP A 203 -3.57 -13.56 -18.25
N ALA A 204 -2.50 -13.12 -18.88
CA ALA A 204 -1.16 -13.16 -18.33
C ALA A 204 -0.35 -11.96 -18.83
N GLY A 205 0.21 -11.18 -17.90
CA GLY A 205 1.28 -10.22 -18.17
C GLY A 205 2.53 -10.95 -18.62
N LEU A 206 3.44 -10.31 -19.37
CA LEU A 206 4.70 -10.88 -19.85
C LEU A 206 5.92 -10.16 -19.22
N PRO A 207 7.06 -10.87 -18.98
CA PRO A 207 8.25 -10.30 -18.36
C PRO A 207 8.96 -9.31 -19.28
N ALA A 208 9.70 -8.37 -18.68
CA ALA A 208 10.35 -7.26 -19.37
C ALA A 208 11.56 -7.65 -20.27
N GLN A 209 12.04 -8.90 -20.26
CA GLN A 209 13.39 -9.24 -20.69
C GLN A 209 13.51 -9.99 -22.04
N GLY A 210 14.56 -9.65 -22.81
CA GLY A 210 15.30 -10.43 -23.82
C GLY A 210 14.49 -11.30 -24.80
N ARG A 211 13.98 -10.73 -25.89
CA ARG A 211 12.96 -11.36 -26.75
C ARG A 211 13.40 -11.69 -28.18
N ASP A 212 14.61 -12.21 -28.36
CA ASP A 212 14.98 -12.96 -29.57
C ASP A 212 14.64 -14.46 -29.46
N THR A 213 14.10 -14.90 -28.31
CA THR A 213 13.70 -16.29 -28.02
C THR A 213 12.18 -16.41 -27.81
N ILE A 214 11.68 -17.65 -27.90
CA ILE A 214 10.26 -17.97 -27.67
C ILE A 214 9.93 -17.76 -26.19
N VAL A 215 8.92 -16.94 -25.88
CA VAL A 215 8.49 -16.66 -24.49
C VAL A 215 7.57 -17.78 -23.99
N LEU A 216 7.92 -18.43 -22.88
CA LEU A 216 7.19 -19.56 -22.32
C LEU A 216 6.11 -19.11 -21.33
N LEU A 217 4.85 -19.03 -21.75
CA LEU A 217 3.72 -18.66 -20.89
C LEU A 217 3.09 -19.90 -20.26
N ASN A 218 3.14 -19.97 -18.93
CA ASN A 218 2.58 -21.07 -18.17
C ASN A 218 1.17 -20.71 -17.68
N LEU A 219 0.16 -21.48 -18.07
CA LEU A 219 -1.23 -21.27 -17.69
C LEU A 219 -1.53 -21.81 -16.30
N ALA A 220 -2.45 -21.13 -15.62
CA ALA A 220 -2.97 -21.59 -14.35
C ALA A 220 -3.77 -22.88 -14.52
N PRO A 221 -3.70 -23.81 -13.55
CA PRO A 221 -4.69 -24.87 -13.48
C PRO A 221 -6.07 -24.26 -13.23
N VAL A 222 -7.11 -24.89 -13.77
CA VAL A 222 -8.49 -24.40 -13.65
C VAL A 222 -9.26 -25.16 -12.58
N GLY A 223 -10.18 -24.46 -11.92
CA GLY A 223 -11.24 -25.03 -11.10
C GLY A 223 -12.62 -24.79 -11.72
N ARG A 224 -13.63 -25.49 -11.21
CA ARG A 224 -15.03 -25.29 -11.56
C ARG A 224 -15.71 -24.48 -10.46
N ILE A 225 -16.63 -23.58 -10.82
CA ILE A 225 -17.49 -22.90 -9.85
C ILE A 225 -18.93 -23.30 -10.14
N THR A 226 -19.65 -23.68 -9.11
CA THR A 226 -21.11 -23.85 -9.14
C THR A 226 -21.70 -23.04 -8.02
N GLY A 227 -22.91 -22.53 -8.18
CA GLY A 227 -23.51 -21.83 -7.06
C GLY A 227 -24.94 -21.39 -7.29
N GLN A 228 -25.42 -20.68 -6.29
CA GLN A 228 -26.75 -20.10 -6.29
C GLN A 228 -26.68 -18.65 -5.85
N LEU A 229 -27.31 -17.79 -6.64
CA LEU A 229 -27.64 -16.43 -6.27
C LEU A 229 -28.90 -16.49 -5.42
N THR A 230 -28.85 -15.97 -4.19
CA THR A 230 -29.97 -16.03 -3.24
C THR A 230 -30.47 -14.63 -2.91
N ALA A 231 -31.77 -14.49 -2.69
CA ALA A 231 -32.40 -13.24 -2.29
C ALA A 231 -33.69 -13.54 -1.49
N ASP A 232 -34.21 -12.55 -0.78
CA ASP A 232 -35.52 -12.65 -0.11
C ASP A 232 -36.70 -12.63 -1.12
N ASP A 233 -36.54 -12.00 -2.29
CA ASP A 233 -37.46 -12.10 -3.44
C ASP A 233 -36.85 -12.98 -4.56
N PRO A 234 -37.38 -14.20 -4.79
CA PRO A 234 -36.88 -15.13 -5.81
C PRO A 234 -36.87 -14.58 -7.25
N ARG A 235 -37.67 -13.55 -7.56
CA ARG A 235 -37.69 -12.95 -8.90
C ARG A 235 -36.45 -12.13 -9.21
N THR A 236 -35.65 -11.81 -8.18
CA THR A 236 -34.47 -10.94 -8.31
C THR A 236 -33.22 -11.69 -8.75
N VAL A 237 -33.22 -13.02 -8.59
CA VAL A 237 -32.06 -13.87 -8.90
C VAL A 237 -32.10 -14.44 -10.31
N ALA A 238 -33.25 -14.39 -10.99
CA ALA A 238 -33.44 -14.94 -12.32
C ALA A 238 -32.69 -14.13 -13.40
N ARG A 239 -31.96 -14.82 -14.27
CA ARG A 239 -31.33 -14.25 -15.48
C ARG A 239 -30.38 -13.08 -15.24
N ARG A 240 -29.67 -13.12 -14.12
CA ARG A 240 -28.67 -12.13 -13.73
C ARG A 240 -27.30 -12.50 -14.27
N THR A 241 -26.64 -11.56 -14.91
CA THR A 241 -25.26 -11.77 -15.38
C THR A 241 -24.28 -11.53 -14.24
N LEU A 242 -23.51 -12.56 -13.90
CA LEU A 242 -22.44 -12.53 -12.91
C LEU A 242 -21.10 -12.59 -13.63
N ARG A 243 -20.16 -11.73 -13.22
CA ARG A 243 -18.76 -11.76 -13.65
C ARG A 243 -17.90 -12.31 -12.52
N PHE A 244 -17.07 -13.29 -12.86
CA PHE A 244 -16.10 -13.93 -11.97
C PHE A 244 -14.71 -13.59 -12.47
N ALA A 245 -13.84 -13.10 -11.58
CA ALA A 245 -12.44 -12.88 -11.89
C ALA A 245 -11.56 -13.47 -10.80
N THR A 246 -10.51 -14.18 -11.19
CA THR A 246 -9.47 -14.67 -10.27
C THR A 246 -8.17 -13.93 -10.48
N TRP A 247 -7.41 -13.80 -9.39
CA TRP A 247 -6.11 -13.15 -9.41
C TRP A 247 -5.06 -14.13 -8.90
N GLN A 248 -4.00 -14.29 -9.67
CA GLN A 248 -2.75 -14.90 -9.23
C GLN A 248 -1.80 -13.78 -8.82
N VAL A 249 -1.14 -13.94 -7.68
CA VAL A 249 -0.31 -12.89 -7.14
C VAL A 249 1.07 -12.86 -7.78
N PRO A 250 1.71 -11.66 -7.86
CA PRO A 250 3.06 -11.51 -8.38
C PRO A 250 4.05 -12.41 -7.62
N GLY A 251 4.64 -13.38 -8.32
CA GLY A 251 5.41 -14.47 -7.71
C GLY A 251 5.85 -15.47 -8.76
N ASP A 252 4.90 -15.88 -9.62
CA ASP A 252 5.23 -16.49 -10.90
C ASP A 252 5.55 -15.39 -11.92
N GLU A 253 6.39 -15.71 -12.90
CA GLU A 253 6.89 -14.80 -13.96
C GLU A 253 5.81 -14.06 -14.78
N TYR A 254 4.53 -14.27 -14.46
CA TYR A 254 3.35 -13.75 -15.12
C TYR A 254 2.33 -13.33 -14.06
N SER A 255 1.99 -12.04 -13.97
CA SER A 255 0.78 -11.61 -13.27
C SER A 255 -0.41 -11.99 -14.15
N GLY A 256 -1.22 -12.95 -13.71
CA GLY A 256 -2.30 -13.51 -14.52
C GLY A 256 -3.52 -13.90 -13.70
N GLY A 257 -4.58 -14.32 -14.37
CA GLY A 257 -5.85 -14.60 -13.73
C GLY A 257 -6.89 -15.14 -14.70
N GLY A 258 -8.01 -15.61 -14.16
CA GLY A 258 -9.15 -16.10 -14.93
C GLY A 258 -10.25 -15.05 -14.99
N LEU A 259 -11.03 -15.07 -16.06
CA LEU A 259 -12.27 -14.30 -16.18
C LEU A 259 -13.38 -15.21 -16.72
N ALA A 260 -14.58 -15.07 -16.18
CA ALA A 260 -15.78 -15.69 -16.72
C ALA A 260 -16.99 -14.78 -16.51
N GLU A 261 -17.93 -14.83 -17.44
CA GLU A 261 -19.25 -14.22 -17.30
C GLU A 261 -20.30 -15.30 -17.50
N VAL A 262 -21.26 -15.40 -16.59
CA VAL A 262 -22.34 -16.38 -16.65
C VAL A 262 -23.66 -15.75 -16.21
N ALA A 263 -24.72 -16.03 -16.95
CA ALA A 263 -26.06 -15.68 -16.53
C ALA A 263 -26.63 -16.77 -15.61
N THR A 264 -27.32 -16.37 -14.55
CA THR A 264 -28.09 -17.31 -13.72
C THR A 264 -29.32 -17.83 -14.47
N ASP A 265 -29.77 -19.03 -14.12
CA ASP A 265 -31.07 -19.55 -14.56
C ASP A 265 -32.24 -18.87 -13.82
N ASP A 266 -33.46 -19.37 -14.03
CA ASP A 266 -34.68 -18.79 -13.43
C ASP A 266 -34.75 -19.03 -11.89
N GLU A 267 -33.97 -19.98 -11.36
CA GLU A 267 -33.82 -20.29 -9.94
C GLU A 267 -32.57 -19.64 -9.29
N GLY A 268 -31.81 -18.85 -10.06
CA GLY A 268 -30.60 -18.18 -9.59
C GLY A 268 -29.34 -19.06 -9.60
N SER A 269 -29.42 -20.28 -10.12
CA SER A 269 -28.27 -21.19 -10.22
C SER A 269 -27.36 -20.80 -11.38
N PHE A 270 -26.05 -21.01 -11.18
CA PHE A 270 -25.03 -20.72 -12.19
C PHE A 270 -23.89 -21.72 -12.16
N GLU A 271 -23.19 -21.82 -13.29
CA GLU A 271 -22.00 -22.65 -13.43
C GLU A 271 -20.93 -21.94 -14.26
N VAL A 272 -19.70 -21.94 -13.74
CA VAL A 272 -18.48 -21.59 -14.47
C VAL A 272 -17.66 -22.87 -14.64
N PRO A 273 -17.64 -23.46 -15.85
CA PRO A 273 -17.00 -24.76 -16.08
C PRO A 273 -15.49 -24.75 -15.83
N ALA A 274 -14.82 -23.66 -16.21
CA ALA A 274 -13.38 -23.50 -16.06
C ALA A 274 -13.03 -22.04 -15.73
N LEU A 275 -12.38 -21.85 -14.58
CA LEU A 275 -11.79 -20.57 -14.18
C LEU A 275 -10.41 -20.82 -13.58
N ALA A 276 -9.42 -19.99 -13.92
CA ALA A 276 -8.07 -20.13 -13.38
C ALA A 276 -8.06 -20.11 -11.85
N ALA A 277 -7.28 -20.99 -11.23
CA ALA A 277 -7.11 -21.03 -9.79
C ALA A 277 -6.49 -19.72 -9.27
N GLY A 278 -7.04 -19.19 -8.18
CA GLY A 278 -6.64 -17.91 -7.58
C GLY A 278 -7.72 -17.26 -6.74
N THR A 279 -7.45 -16.08 -6.21
CA THR A 279 -8.39 -15.36 -5.33
C THR A 279 -9.56 -14.81 -6.11
N LEU A 280 -10.78 -15.21 -5.72
CA LEU A 280 -11.99 -14.94 -6.46
C LEU A 280 -12.62 -13.59 -6.11
N THR A 281 -13.06 -12.89 -7.15
CA THR A 281 -13.93 -11.73 -7.08
C THR A 281 -15.16 -11.97 -7.93
N VAL A 282 -16.31 -11.51 -7.45
CA VAL A 282 -17.60 -11.64 -8.13
C VAL A 282 -18.28 -10.28 -8.22
N GLU A 283 -18.79 -9.98 -9.39
CA GLU A 283 -19.52 -8.75 -9.71
C GLU A 283 -20.88 -9.09 -10.34
N LEU A 284 -21.91 -8.33 -9.98
CA LEU A 284 -23.22 -8.41 -10.60
C LEU A 284 -23.28 -7.34 -11.68
N MET A 285 -23.50 -7.76 -12.93
CA MET A 285 -23.60 -6.86 -14.08
C MET A 285 -25.02 -6.32 -14.21
N GLU A 286 -25.18 -5.03 -14.56
CA GLU A 286 -26.50 -4.45 -14.84
C GLU A 286 -27.04 -4.93 -16.20
N ASP A 287 -28.35 -5.19 -16.29
CA ASP A 287 -29.00 -5.67 -17.51
C ASP A 287 -29.08 -4.55 -18.57
N GLY A 288 -28.19 -4.57 -19.56
CA GLY A 288 -28.19 -3.70 -20.74
C GLY A 288 -27.14 -4.17 -21.77
N PRO A 289 -27.22 -3.76 -23.07
CA PRO A 289 -26.10 -3.97 -23.99
C PRO A 289 -24.83 -3.38 -23.36
N PRO A 290 -23.61 -3.86 -23.68
CA PRO A 290 -22.37 -3.47 -23.01
C PRO A 290 -22.17 -1.94 -23.11
N GLY A 291 -22.73 -1.27 -22.12
CA GLY A 291 -22.67 0.14 -21.86
C GLY A 291 -21.58 0.38 -20.83
N PRO A 292 -21.14 1.64 -20.70
CA PRO A 292 -19.93 1.99 -19.98
C PRO A 292 -19.91 1.45 -18.54
N SER A 293 -18.72 0.99 -18.15
CA SER A 293 -18.31 0.79 -16.76
C SER A 293 -18.85 1.88 -15.83
N PRO A 294 -19.05 1.62 -14.52
CA PRO A 294 -19.39 2.64 -13.52
C PRO A 294 -18.41 3.84 -13.43
N LEU A 295 -17.33 3.86 -14.22
CA LEU A 295 -16.41 4.99 -14.35
C LEU A 295 -16.68 5.92 -15.56
N THR A 296 -17.47 5.51 -16.56
CA THR A 296 -17.70 6.30 -17.80
C THR A 296 -19.16 6.49 -18.20
N SER A 297 -20.15 6.10 -17.38
CA SER A 297 -21.54 6.32 -17.78
C SER A 297 -21.89 7.81 -17.91
N THR A 298 -22.13 8.21 -19.16
CA THR A 298 -22.92 9.37 -19.58
C THR A 298 -24.34 8.93 -19.94
N ALA A 299 -24.89 7.91 -19.26
CA ALA A 299 -26.31 7.57 -19.37
C ALA A 299 -27.15 8.64 -18.65
N SER A 300 -27.18 9.82 -19.25
CA SER A 300 -28.20 10.84 -19.12
C SER A 300 -29.48 10.29 -19.74
N GLU A 301 -30.14 9.36 -19.05
CA GLU A 301 -31.59 9.32 -19.10
C GLU A 301 -32.09 10.12 -17.91
N ARG A 302 -32.50 11.35 -18.21
CA ARG A 302 -33.29 12.24 -17.34
C ARG A 302 -34.59 11.54 -16.97
N ASN A 303 -34.57 10.62 -16.00
CA ASN A 303 -35.78 10.06 -15.43
C ASN A 303 -36.07 10.76 -14.10
N PRO A 304 -37.24 11.41 -13.94
CA PRO A 304 -37.61 12.13 -12.73
C PRO A 304 -37.72 11.17 -11.52
N PRO A 305 -37.45 11.65 -10.29
CA PRO A 305 -37.43 10.85 -9.06
C PRO A 305 -38.80 10.34 -8.57
N SER A 306 -39.82 10.27 -9.42
CA SER A 306 -41.24 10.17 -9.01
C SER A 306 -41.95 8.84 -9.30
N GLN A 307 -41.26 7.77 -9.73
CA GLN A 307 -41.88 6.43 -9.82
C GLN A 307 -41.23 5.41 -8.87
N PRO A 308 -42.03 4.65 -8.09
CA PRO A 308 -41.50 3.60 -7.23
C PRO A 308 -40.94 2.47 -8.08
N ARG A 309 -39.61 2.41 -8.20
CA ARG A 309 -38.92 1.25 -8.78
C ARG A 309 -39.12 0.03 -7.88
N ALA A 310 -39.12 -1.15 -8.49
CA ALA A 310 -38.96 -2.41 -7.78
C ALA A 310 -37.75 -2.33 -6.82
N PRO A 311 -37.77 -3.01 -5.66
CA PRO A 311 -36.66 -2.99 -4.72
C PRO A 311 -35.35 -3.34 -5.44
N VAL A 312 -34.33 -2.49 -5.26
CA VAL A 312 -32.99 -2.69 -5.83
C VAL A 312 -32.22 -3.63 -4.90
N TYR A 313 -31.48 -4.56 -5.48
CA TYR A 313 -30.68 -5.54 -4.77
C TYR A 313 -29.21 -5.43 -5.15
N LEU A 314 -28.34 -5.52 -4.15
CA LEU A 314 -26.88 -5.48 -4.33
C LEU A 314 -26.24 -6.71 -3.70
N LEU A 315 -25.08 -7.12 -4.24
CA LEU A 315 -24.26 -8.17 -3.66
C LEU A 315 -23.82 -7.80 -2.24
N ALA A 316 -24.07 -8.68 -1.27
CA ALA A 316 -23.60 -8.47 0.10
C ALA A 316 -22.07 -8.56 0.23
N GLN A 317 -21.42 -9.29 -0.69
CA GLN A 317 -19.98 -9.52 -0.72
C GLN A 317 -19.53 -9.67 -2.18
N THR A 318 -18.38 -9.07 -2.51
CA THR A 318 -17.78 -9.12 -3.86
C THR A 318 -16.51 -9.97 -3.91
N THR A 319 -16.02 -10.47 -2.78
CA THR A 319 -14.90 -11.42 -2.68
C THR A 319 -15.41 -12.79 -2.29
N GLY A 320 -14.99 -13.80 -3.05
CA GLY A 320 -15.32 -15.21 -2.81
C GLY A 320 -14.11 -16.00 -2.27
N PRO A 321 -14.30 -17.27 -1.89
CA PRO A 321 -13.20 -18.18 -1.57
C PRO A 321 -12.28 -18.38 -2.79
N ASP A 322 -11.02 -18.76 -2.54
CA ASP A 322 -10.08 -19.07 -3.62
C ASP A 322 -10.61 -20.22 -4.51
N VAL A 323 -10.41 -20.10 -5.82
CA VAL A 323 -10.68 -21.17 -6.77
C VAL A 323 -9.51 -22.14 -6.73
N GLU A 324 -9.77 -23.40 -6.38
CA GLU A 324 -8.76 -24.45 -6.34
C GLU A 324 -8.70 -25.27 -7.63
N ALA A 325 -7.50 -25.67 -8.03
CA ALA A 325 -7.25 -26.52 -9.19
C ALA A 325 -8.02 -27.84 -9.13
N ALA A 326 -8.69 -28.19 -10.24
CA ALA A 326 -9.44 -29.43 -10.43
C ALA A 326 -10.53 -29.72 -9.36
N LYS A 327 -10.92 -28.71 -8.58
CA LYS A 327 -12.01 -28.82 -7.61
C LYS A 327 -13.22 -28.01 -8.06
N THR A 328 -14.39 -28.41 -7.56
CA THR A 328 -15.61 -27.63 -7.69
C THR A 328 -15.78 -26.76 -6.44
N THR A 329 -15.78 -25.45 -6.63
CA THR A 329 -16.05 -24.46 -5.58
C THR A 329 -17.54 -24.15 -5.60
N THR A 330 -18.23 -24.43 -4.49
CA THR A 330 -19.66 -24.12 -4.37
C THR A 330 -19.84 -22.77 -3.71
N LEU A 331 -20.63 -21.88 -4.32
CA LEU A 331 -20.90 -20.54 -3.83
C LEU A 331 -22.38 -20.34 -3.56
N GLU A 332 -22.68 -19.69 -2.45
CA GLU A 332 -23.98 -19.06 -2.21
C GLU A 332 -23.74 -17.55 -2.19
N ILE A 333 -24.40 -16.82 -3.09
CA ILE A 333 -24.17 -15.40 -3.29
C ILE A 333 -25.43 -14.64 -2.86
N PRO A 334 -25.48 -14.07 -1.65
CA PRO A 334 -26.66 -13.38 -1.17
C PRO A 334 -26.76 -11.97 -1.74
N LEU A 335 -27.87 -11.69 -2.41
CA LEU A 335 -28.38 -10.37 -2.71
C LEU A 335 -29.12 -9.82 -1.49
N ARG A 336 -28.82 -8.57 -1.15
CA ARG A 336 -29.51 -7.84 -0.08
C ARG A 336 -30.22 -6.63 -0.66
N ARG A 337 -31.37 -6.33 -0.08
CA ARG A 337 -32.15 -5.16 -0.42
C ARG A 337 -31.33 -3.90 -0.14
N ALA A 338 -31.15 -3.08 -1.17
CA ALA A 338 -30.46 -1.82 -1.08
C ALA A 338 -31.39 -0.72 -0.56
N VAL A 339 -30.80 0.23 0.16
CA VAL A 339 -31.46 1.45 0.62
C VAL A 339 -31.13 2.55 -0.37
N GLN A 340 -32.16 3.28 -0.80
CA GLN A 340 -31.96 4.47 -1.62
C GLN A 340 -31.41 5.58 -0.72
N VAL A 341 -30.33 6.22 -1.16
CA VAL A 341 -29.70 7.35 -0.49
C VAL A 341 -29.67 8.55 -1.42
N ILE A 342 -29.76 9.74 -0.85
CA ILE A 342 -29.70 11.00 -1.61
C ILE A 342 -28.48 11.77 -1.13
N GLN A 343 -27.50 11.92 -2.01
CA GLN A 343 -26.42 12.86 -1.81
C GLN A 343 -26.83 14.22 -2.34
N GLU A 344 -26.58 15.26 -1.56
CA GLU A 344 -26.78 16.66 -1.96
C GLU A 344 -25.44 17.40 -2.00
N VAL A 345 -25.26 18.25 -3.02
CA VAL A 345 -24.09 19.09 -3.23
C VAL A 345 -24.55 20.53 -3.40
N ARG A 346 -24.00 21.44 -2.60
CA ARG A 346 -24.37 22.86 -2.59
C ARG A 346 -23.15 23.76 -2.50
N ASP A 347 -23.33 25.01 -2.89
CA ASP A 347 -22.41 26.11 -2.64
C ASP A 347 -22.35 26.39 -1.13
N GLU A 348 -21.16 26.52 -0.57
CA GLU A 348 -20.96 26.77 0.86
C GLU A 348 -21.51 28.14 1.30
N GLU A 349 -21.39 29.16 0.45
CA GLU A 349 -21.76 30.54 0.80
C GLU A 349 -23.20 30.86 0.39
N SER A 350 -23.59 30.54 -0.85
CA SER A 350 -24.95 30.84 -1.32
C SER A 350 -25.98 29.78 -0.91
N HIS A 351 -25.53 28.60 -0.48
CA HIS A 351 -26.36 27.41 -0.25
C HIS A 351 -27.18 26.96 -1.47
N GLU A 352 -26.85 27.46 -2.67
CA GLU A 352 -27.50 27.05 -3.92
C GLU A 352 -27.04 25.65 -4.34
N SER A 353 -27.93 24.93 -5.02
CA SER A 353 -27.66 23.61 -5.58
C SER A 353 -26.56 23.64 -6.64
N VAL A 354 -25.64 22.67 -6.59
CA VAL A 354 -24.55 22.56 -7.57
C VAL A 354 -24.79 21.38 -8.52
N ASP A 355 -25.07 21.70 -9.78
CA ASP A 355 -25.29 20.75 -10.88
C ASP A 355 -23.97 20.15 -11.40
N GLY A 356 -23.99 18.88 -11.82
CA GLY A 356 -22.89 18.19 -12.50
C GLY A 356 -21.74 17.69 -11.62
N ALA A 357 -21.86 17.76 -10.29
CA ALA A 357 -20.83 17.29 -9.36
C ALA A 357 -20.81 15.76 -9.36
N ARG A 358 -19.68 15.15 -9.77
CA ARG A 358 -19.58 13.68 -9.75
C ARG A 358 -19.30 13.21 -8.35
N VAL A 359 -20.19 12.41 -7.79
CA VAL A 359 -20.03 11.81 -6.47
C VAL A 359 -20.01 10.30 -6.58
N TRP A 360 -19.14 9.67 -5.81
CA TRP A 360 -19.16 8.24 -5.56
C TRP A 360 -19.66 7.98 -4.14
N ILE A 361 -20.76 7.26 -4.03
CA ILE A 361 -21.41 6.86 -2.79
C ILE A 361 -21.11 5.37 -2.57
N ARG A 362 -20.49 5.02 -1.45
CA ARG A 362 -20.10 3.64 -1.13
C ARG A 362 -20.52 3.24 0.28
N SER A 363 -20.84 1.97 0.46
CA SER A 363 -21.08 1.34 1.77
C SER A 363 -20.01 0.26 1.99
N GLY A 364 -19.17 0.43 3.02
CA GLY A 364 -18.17 -0.57 3.40
C GLY A 364 -17.19 -0.99 2.28
N GLY A 365 -17.07 -2.31 2.05
CA GLY A 365 -16.22 -2.95 1.03
C GLY A 365 -16.94 -3.44 -0.21
N THR A 366 -18.24 -3.19 -0.29
CA THR A 366 -19.09 -3.56 -1.41
C THR A 366 -19.22 -2.42 -2.41
N GLY A 367 -19.71 -2.72 -3.61
CA GLY A 367 -19.93 -1.74 -4.68
C GLY A 367 -20.73 -0.51 -4.24
N GLY A 368 -20.62 0.56 -5.04
CA GLY A 368 -21.22 1.86 -4.74
C GLY A 368 -21.81 2.53 -5.98
N THR A 369 -22.65 3.53 -5.78
CA THR A 369 -23.21 4.33 -6.88
C THR A 369 -22.27 5.48 -7.22
N THR A 370 -21.92 5.65 -8.49
CA THR A 370 -21.23 6.86 -8.98
C THR A 370 -22.15 7.58 -9.96
N GLY A 371 -22.26 8.90 -9.83
CA GLY A 371 -23.06 9.70 -10.75
C GLY A 371 -22.80 11.18 -10.60
N ASP A 372 -23.34 11.96 -11.53
CA ASP A 372 -23.32 13.42 -11.47
C ASP A 372 -24.59 13.92 -10.76
N THR A 373 -24.47 14.99 -9.97
CA THR A 373 -25.65 15.66 -9.41
C THR A 373 -26.52 16.27 -10.50
N ASP A 374 -27.82 16.27 -10.27
CA ASP A 374 -28.79 16.94 -11.14
C ASP A 374 -28.84 18.46 -10.90
N ALA A 375 -29.70 19.16 -11.64
CA ALA A 375 -29.92 20.61 -11.52
C ALA A 375 -30.42 21.04 -10.11
N SER A 376 -30.90 20.12 -9.28
CA SER A 376 -31.24 20.36 -7.88
C SER A 376 -30.07 20.07 -6.92
N GLY A 377 -28.89 19.78 -7.46
CA GLY A 377 -27.68 19.46 -6.71
C GLY A 377 -27.72 18.08 -6.08
N ARG A 378 -28.58 17.17 -6.58
CA ARG A 378 -28.83 15.88 -5.93
C ARG A 378 -28.41 14.71 -6.79
N LEU A 379 -27.87 13.68 -6.13
CA LEU A 379 -27.60 12.38 -6.72
C LEU A 379 -28.31 11.32 -5.86
N ALA A 380 -29.24 10.60 -6.46
CA ALA A 380 -29.82 9.41 -5.85
C ALA A 380 -28.94 8.20 -6.16
N GLY A 381 -28.66 7.38 -5.14
CA GLY A 381 -27.94 6.11 -5.30
C GLY A 381 -28.53 5.02 -4.43
N TYR A 382 -28.02 3.81 -4.61
CA TYR A 382 -28.40 2.64 -3.82
C TYR A 382 -27.19 2.06 -3.14
N VAL A 383 -27.34 1.74 -1.85
CA VAL A 383 -26.28 1.20 -1.00
C VAL A 383 -26.85 0.18 -0.03
N LEU A 384 -26.02 -0.74 0.45
CA LEU A 384 -26.40 -1.62 1.55
C LEU A 384 -26.43 -0.84 2.89
N PRO A 385 -27.33 -1.20 3.82
CA PRO A 385 -27.33 -0.65 5.19
C PRO A 385 -25.95 -0.76 5.84
N GLY A 386 -25.54 0.28 6.56
CA GLY A 386 -24.24 0.40 7.21
C GLY A 386 -23.67 1.82 7.14
N LEU A 387 -22.35 1.93 7.32
CA LEU A 387 -21.66 3.21 7.20
C LEU A 387 -21.46 3.56 5.73
N VAL A 388 -22.21 4.56 5.26
CA VAL A 388 -22.17 5.05 3.89
C VAL A 388 -21.31 6.29 3.83
N SER A 389 -20.31 6.29 2.95
CA SER A 389 -19.49 7.47 2.69
C SER A 389 -19.68 7.93 1.26
N SER A 390 -19.61 9.25 1.07
CA SER A 390 -19.61 9.87 -0.24
C SER A 390 -18.29 10.59 -0.46
N THR A 391 -17.74 10.44 -1.66
CA THR A 391 -16.50 11.09 -2.07
C THR A 391 -16.77 11.85 -3.35
N LEU A 392 -16.41 13.13 -3.35
CA LEU A 392 -16.47 13.92 -4.55
C LEU A 392 -15.42 13.38 -5.51
N VAL A 393 -15.91 12.75 -6.57
CA VAL A 393 -15.07 12.24 -7.65
C VAL A 393 -14.65 13.41 -8.51
N ARG A 394 -15.56 14.33 -8.88
CA ARG A 394 -15.30 15.49 -9.75
C ARG A 394 -16.08 16.72 -9.28
N VAL A 395 -15.41 17.86 -9.24
CA VAL A 395 -16.05 19.18 -9.07
C VAL A 395 -16.55 19.64 -10.46
N PRO A 396 -17.81 20.09 -10.60
CA PRO A 396 -18.43 20.37 -11.90
C PRO A 396 -17.87 21.61 -12.61
N SER A 397 -17.48 22.63 -11.85
CA SER A 397 -17.08 23.93 -12.39
C SER A 397 -15.67 24.31 -11.95
N SER A 398 -14.97 25.03 -12.82
CA SER A 398 -13.66 25.66 -12.53
C SER A 398 -13.76 26.78 -11.49
N SER A 399 -14.95 27.11 -11.00
CA SER A 399 -15.12 28.10 -9.92
C SER A 399 -15.21 27.49 -8.52
N TYR A 400 -15.28 26.16 -8.39
CA TYR A 400 -15.45 25.49 -7.10
C TYR A 400 -14.26 24.62 -6.71
N TYR A 401 -14.01 24.52 -5.41
CA TYR A 401 -13.13 23.51 -4.83
C TYR A 401 -13.81 22.81 -3.65
N ASP A 402 -13.26 21.65 -3.26
CA ASP A 402 -13.71 20.91 -2.09
C ASP A 402 -12.90 21.33 -0.84
N PRO A 403 -13.46 22.14 0.08
CA PRO A 403 -12.78 22.56 1.30
C PRO A 403 -12.52 21.39 2.26
N ALA A 404 -13.25 20.27 2.16
CA ALA A 404 -13.00 19.10 2.99
C ALA A 404 -11.92 18.17 2.41
N GLY A 405 -11.47 18.38 1.17
CA GLY A 405 -10.43 17.57 0.53
C GLY A 405 -10.74 16.06 0.51
N GLY A 406 -12.02 15.69 0.41
CA GLY A 406 -12.47 14.29 0.48
C GLY A 406 -12.57 13.67 1.89
N LEU A 407 -12.19 14.38 2.96
CA LEU A 407 -12.33 13.92 4.34
C LEU A 407 -13.77 14.13 4.83
N ARG A 408 -14.60 13.10 4.75
CA ARG A 408 -16.00 13.15 5.22
C ARG A 408 -16.28 11.97 6.14
N SER A 409 -16.94 12.24 7.26
CA SER A 409 -17.50 11.19 8.10
C SER A 409 -18.64 10.48 7.35
N GLY A 410 -18.67 9.15 7.39
CA GLY A 410 -19.81 8.41 6.86
C GLY A 410 -21.11 8.72 7.60
N THR A 411 -22.23 8.48 6.92
CA THR A 411 -23.60 8.51 7.46
C THR A 411 -23.99 7.08 7.78
N GLU A 412 -24.49 6.82 8.98
CA GLU A 412 -25.07 5.54 9.32
C GLU A 412 -26.44 5.42 8.64
N VAL A 413 -26.59 4.42 7.78
CA VAL A 413 -27.82 4.14 7.04
C VAL A 413 -28.38 2.81 7.51
N THR A 414 -29.57 2.83 8.10
CA THR A 414 -30.31 1.63 8.48
C THR A 414 -31.22 1.17 7.33
N GLU A 415 -31.80 -0.02 7.44
CA GLU A 415 -32.83 -0.48 6.51
C GLU A 415 -33.98 0.52 6.45
N SER A 416 -34.30 1.01 5.25
CA SER A 416 -35.35 1.98 5.02
C SER A 416 -36.00 1.75 3.66
N THR A 417 -37.33 1.94 3.61
CA THR A 417 -38.11 1.98 2.36
C THR A 417 -38.22 3.39 1.79
N GLN A 418 -37.82 4.41 2.56
CA GLN A 418 -37.75 5.80 2.12
C GLN A 418 -36.31 6.20 1.81
N PRO A 419 -36.09 7.12 0.85
CA PRO A 419 -34.77 7.64 0.56
C PRO A 419 -34.14 8.30 1.80
N VAL A 420 -32.91 7.91 2.13
CA VAL A 420 -32.17 8.45 3.28
C VAL A 420 -31.24 9.57 2.82
N PRO A 421 -31.38 10.81 3.31
CA PRO A 421 -30.47 11.89 2.96
C PRO A 421 -29.09 11.66 3.61
N LEU A 422 -28.03 11.81 2.82
CA LEU A 422 -26.66 11.81 3.31
C LEU A 422 -26.24 13.22 3.75
N LYS A 423 -25.10 13.32 4.45
CA LYS A 423 -24.49 14.62 4.76
C LYS A 423 -24.23 15.41 3.49
N VAL A 424 -24.67 16.68 3.48
CA VAL A 424 -24.49 17.60 2.35
C VAL A 424 -23.00 17.80 2.08
N ILE A 425 -22.63 17.84 0.80
CA ILE A 425 -21.30 18.22 0.35
C ILE A 425 -21.35 19.72 0.02
N GLU A 426 -20.63 20.51 0.80
CA GLU A 426 -20.47 21.93 0.53
C GLU A 426 -19.21 22.16 -0.30
N LEU A 427 -19.35 22.92 -1.39
CA LEU A 427 -18.27 23.34 -2.26
C LEU A 427 -18.06 24.83 -2.10
N ALA A 428 -16.83 25.24 -1.81
CA ALA A 428 -16.49 26.65 -1.72
C ALA A 428 -16.13 27.20 -3.11
N ARG A 429 -16.46 28.48 -3.33
CA ARG A 429 -15.99 29.19 -4.51
C ARG A 429 -14.52 29.52 -4.37
N GLY A 430 -13.74 29.12 -5.37
CA GLY A 430 -12.35 29.52 -5.50
C GLY A 430 -12.21 30.72 -6.43
N VAL A 431 -11.09 31.40 -6.27
CA VAL A 431 -10.66 32.51 -7.12
C VAL A 431 -9.53 32.04 -8.04
N PRO A 432 -9.46 32.54 -9.29
CA PRO A 432 -8.41 32.15 -10.21
C PRO A 432 -7.06 32.72 -9.75
N LEU A 433 -6.05 31.86 -9.69
CA LEU A 433 -4.66 32.27 -9.55
C LEU A 433 -4.06 32.46 -10.94
N ARG A 434 -3.51 33.64 -11.20
CA ARG A 434 -2.91 33.98 -12.50
C ARG A 434 -1.40 34.04 -12.40
N GLY A 435 -0.74 33.71 -13.49
CA GLY A 435 0.69 33.89 -13.61
C GLY A 435 1.18 33.85 -15.04
N ARG A 436 2.49 33.95 -15.19
CA ARG A 436 3.19 33.87 -16.46
C ARG A 436 4.41 32.98 -16.33
N VAL A 437 4.71 32.21 -17.38
CA VAL A 437 5.93 31.46 -17.55
C VAL A 437 6.84 32.17 -18.54
N VAL A 438 8.09 32.39 -18.14
CA VAL A 438 9.12 33.03 -18.97
C VAL A 438 10.41 32.22 -18.97
N ASP A 439 11.24 32.43 -19.99
CA ASP A 439 12.62 31.92 -20.02
C ASP A 439 13.58 32.82 -19.21
N ASP A 440 14.87 32.43 -19.14
CA ASP A 440 15.93 33.23 -18.48
C ASP A 440 16.09 34.65 -19.06
N ASN A 441 15.65 34.88 -20.31
CA ASN A 441 15.68 36.17 -20.98
C ASN A 441 14.37 36.96 -20.82
N GLN A 442 13.49 36.53 -19.91
CA GLN A 442 12.16 37.12 -19.67
C GLN A 442 11.22 37.05 -20.88
N ARG A 443 11.46 36.13 -21.84
CA ARG A 443 10.57 35.91 -22.98
C ARG A 443 9.46 34.94 -22.60
N PRO A 444 8.20 35.18 -23.00
CA PRO A 444 7.12 34.26 -22.71
C PRO A 444 7.34 32.86 -23.28
N LEU A 445 7.07 31.84 -22.48
CA LEU A 445 7.14 30.45 -22.90
C LEU A 445 5.74 29.88 -23.04
N ALA A 446 5.35 29.51 -24.26
CA ALA A 446 4.08 28.88 -24.56
C ALA A 446 4.14 27.35 -24.39
N GLY A 447 3.06 26.73 -23.92
CA GLY A 447 3.01 25.27 -23.73
C GLY A 447 3.86 24.77 -22.57
N ALA A 448 4.34 25.64 -21.68
CA ALA A 448 4.97 25.22 -20.44
C ALA A 448 3.91 24.60 -19.53
N GLU A 449 4.22 23.45 -18.96
CA GLU A 449 3.41 22.74 -17.99
C GLU A 449 3.63 23.34 -16.60
N ILE A 450 2.56 23.72 -15.92
CA ILE A 450 2.56 24.22 -14.55
C ILE A 450 2.00 23.11 -13.66
N THR A 451 2.76 22.73 -12.65
CA THR A 451 2.33 21.77 -11.63
C THR A 451 2.49 22.38 -10.25
N GLY A 452 1.68 21.94 -9.30
CA GLY A 452 1.77 22.48 -7.95
C GLY A 452 0.78 21.87 -6.97
N PHE A 453 0.71 22.47 -5.79
CA PHE A 453 -0.33 22.16 -4.81
C PHE A 453 -0.56 23.34 -3.85
N TRP A 454 -1.68 23.29 -3.13
CA TRP A 454 -1.96 24.13 -1.98
C TRP A 454 -2.62 23.33 -0.85
N GLU A 455 -2.66 23.89 0.35
CA GLU A 455 -3.26 23.23 1.52
C GLU A 455 -4.75 23.56 1.68
N SER A 456 -5.53 22.49 1.69
CA SER A 456 -6.82 22.33 2.35
C SER A 456 -6.59 21.26 3.46
N PRO A 457 -7.56 20.73 4.24
CA PRO A 457 -7.32 19.63 5.20
C PRO A 457 -6.55 18.43 4.60
N ARG A 458 -6.52 18.32 3.26
CA ARG A 458 -5.49 17.62 2.48
C ARG A 458 -4.87 18.55 1.42
N LYS A 459 -3.69 18.18 0.93
CA LYS A 459 -3.05 18.85 -0.22
C LYS A 459 -3.89 18.69 -1.48
N VAL A 460 -4.23 19.81 -2.13
CA VAL A 460 -4.96 19.84 -3.39
C VAL A 460 -3.96 20.06 -4.53
N PRO A 461 -3.74 19.09 -5.43
CA PRO A 461 -2.86 19.28 -6.56
C PRO A 461 -3.46 20.29 -7.55
N VAL A 462 -2.60 21.08 -8.17
CA VAL A 462 -2.97 22.03 -9.22
C VAL A 462 -2.14 21.78 -10.46
N HIS A 463 -2.75 22.05 -11.60
CA HIS A 463 -2.16 21.81 -12.91
C HIS A 463 -2.68 22.83 -13.91
N ALA A 464 -1.81 23.41 -14.73
CA ALA A 464 -2.16 24.34 -15.81
C ALA A 464 -1.12 24.30 -16.94
N TRP A 465 -1.40 24.99 -18.04
CA TRP A 465 -0.43 25.24 -19.11
C TRP A 465 -0.38 26.72 -19.46
N SER A 466 0.77 27.18 -19.92
CA SER A 466 0.92 28.55 -20.42
C SER A 466 0.44 28.69 -21.87
N ASN A 467 -0.21 29.80 -22.17
CA ASN A 467 -0.67 30.15 -23.51
C ASN A 467 0.46 30.75 -24.39
N ALA A 468 0.14 31.19 -25.61
CA ALA A 468 1.10 31.79 -26.54
C ALA A 468 1.86 33.02 -25.97
N GLN A 469 1.27 33.71 -25.00
CA GLN A 469 1.83 34.86 -24.29
C GLN A 469 2.50 34.48 -22.96
N GLY A 470 2.70 33.17 -22.72
CA GLY A 470 3.26 32.62 -21.49
C GLY A 470 2.31 32.68 -20.29
N ASP A 471 1.10 33.22 -20.44
CA ASP A 471 0.16 33.40 -19.33
C ASP A 471 -0.54 32.07 -18.99
N PHE A 472 -0.75 31.81 -17.71
CA PHE A 472 -1.51 30.66 -17.22
C PHE A 472 -2.52 31.09 -16.16
N THR A 473 -3.57 30.29 -16.00
CA THR A 473 -4.55 30.44 -14.91
C THR A 473 -4.78 29.09 -14.25
N ILE A 474 -4.73 29.08 -12.93
CA ILE A 474 -5.14 27.96 -12.09
C ILE A 474 -6.47 28.36 -11.47
N ASP A 475 -7.49 27.64 -11.89
CA ASP A 475 -8.86 27.90 -11.50
C ASP A 475 -9.18 27.36 -10.09
N ALA A 476 -10.21 27.94 -9.46
CA ALA A 476 -10.75 27.54 -8.17
C ALA A 476 -9.73 27.32 -7.02
N VAL A 477 -8.92 28.32 -6.71
CA VAL A 477 -8.02 28.30 -5.54
C VAL A 477 -8.67 29.05 -4.37
N ALA A 478 -8.56 28.58 -3.12
CA ALA A 478 -9.06 29.37 -2.00
C ALA A 478 -8.38 30.74 -1.91
N ALA A 479 -9.15 31.78 -1.61
CA ALA A 479 -8.70 33.17 -1.67
C ALA A 479 -7.43 33.47 -0.86
N GLN A 480 -7.27 32.81 0.30
CA GLN A 480 -6.12 33.00 1.19
C GLN A 480 -5.06 31.91 1.03
N ALA A 481 -5.25 30.95 0.12
CA ALA A 481 -4.32 29.85 -0.07
C ALA A 481 -2.97 30.34 -0.57
N THR A 482 -1.93 29.73 -0.03
CA THR A 482 -0.58 29.83 -0.59
C THR A 482 -0.35 28.59 -1.46
N VAL A 483 -0.17 28.81 -2.75
CA VAL A 483 0.04 27.76 -3.77
C VAL A 483 1.52 27.71 -4.12
N LEU A 484 2.10 26.50 -4.08
CA LEU A 484 3.46 26.26 -4.54
C LEU A 484 3.42 25.73 -5.98
N LEU A 485 4.10 26.44 -6.89
CA LEU A 485 4.06 26.20 -8.33
C LEU A 485 5.45 25.92 -8.89
N TRP A 486 5.51 25.00 -9.85
CA TRP A 486 6.65 24.75 -10.73
C TRP A 486 6.20 24.87 -12.17
N ALA A 487 7.13 25.27 -13.05
CA ALA A 487 6.92 25.22 -14.48
C ALA A 487 7.96 24.31 -15.14
N SER A 488 7.56 23.55 -16.15
CA SER A 488 8.44 22.74 -17.00
C SER A 488 8.10 22.94 -18.47
N HIS A 489 9.12 23.00 -19.33
CA HIS A 489 8.95 23.12 -20.77
C HIS A 489 10.08 22.35 -21.47
N GLY A 490 9.75 21.22 -22.09
CA GLY A 490 10.75 20.30 -22.67
C GLY A 490 11.74 19.79 -21.62
N GLU A 491 13.04 19.99 -21.89
CA GLU A 491 14.16 19.59 -21.02
C GLU A 491 14.54 20.68 -19.99
N SER A 492 13.59 21.53 -19.60
CA SER A 492 13.84 22.66 -18.70
C SER A 492 12.73 22.80 -17.67
N THR A 493 13.08 23.21 -16.45
CA THR A 493 12.17 23.37 -15.31
C THR A 493 12.50 24.61 -14.50
N SER A 494 11.58 25.10 -13.69
CA SER A 494 11.87 26.11 -12.69
C SER A 494 12.80 25.57 -11.60
N VAL A 495 13.80 26.37 -11.22
CA VAL A 495 14.86 26.05 -10.25
C VAL A 495 14.31 25.82 -8.83
N GLN A 496 13.36 26.65 -8.44
CA GLN A 496 12.68 26.60 -7.14
C GLN A 496 11.17 26.71 -7.36
N PRO A 497 10.34 26.19 -6.44
CA PRO A 497 8.92 26.51 -6.45
C PRO A 497 8.69 27.99 -6.24
N VAL A 498 7.72 28.53 -6.94
CA VAL A 498 7.19 29.87 -6.69
C VAL A 498 5.98 29.75 -5.79
N SER A 499 6.01 30.48 -4.67
CA SER A 499 4.87 30.64 -3.78
C SER A 499 4.00 31.77 -4.31
N ALA A 500 2.72 31.48 -4.56
CA ALA A 500 1.78 32.42 -5.14
C ALA A 500 0.46 32.42 -4.37
N ARG A 501 -0.26 33.54 -4.41
CA ARG A 501 -1.59 33.68 -3.83
C ARG A 501 -2.54 34.24 -4.88
N PRO A 502 -3.82 33.83 -4.92
CA PRO A 502 -4.77 34.35 -5.89
C PRO A 502 -4.96 35.87 -5.81
N GLN A 503 -4.93 36.44 -4.60
CA GLN A 503 -5.06 37.88 -4.36
C GLN A 503 -3.72 38.65 -4.42
N GLY A 504 -2.63 37.98 -4.81
CA GLY A 504 -1.29 38.57 -4.92
C GLY A 504 -0.98 39.08 -6.33
N GLU A 505 0.25 39.53 -6.53
CA GLU A 505 0.77 39.79 -7.87
C GLU A 505 0.80 38.49 -8.71
N PRO A 506 0.60 38.56 -10.04
CA PRO A 506 0.66 37.39 -10.90
C PRO A 506 1.98 36.62 -10.74
N ALA A 507 1.88 35.32 -10.50
CA ALA A 507 3.06 34.48 -10.28
C ALA A 507 3.94 34.48 -11.54
N THR A 508 5.23 34.78 -11.40
CA THR A 508 6.17 34.65 -12.52
C THR A 508 7.05 33.43 -12.30
N LEU A 509 6.86 32.42 -13.15
CA LEU A 509 7.64 31.19 -13.16
C LEU A 509 8.74 31.33 -14.22
N ILE A 510 10.00 31.26 -13.79
CA ILE A 510 11.14 31.29 -14.69
C ILE A 510 11.58 29.85 -14.96
N VAL A 511 11.51 29.43 -16.21
CA VAL A 511 12.05 28.16 -16.68
C VAL A 511 13.45 28.41 -17.19
N GLY A 512 14.45 27.99 -16.40
CA GLY A 512 15.84 28.21 -16.74
C GLY A 512 16.33 27.25 -17.81
N ASN A 513 17.20 27.74 -18.67
CA ASN A 513 17.80 26.97 -19.75
C ASN A 513 18.67 25.86 -19.15
N LYS A 514 18.32 24.59 -19.41
CA LYS A 514 19.00 23.40 -18.84
C LYS A 514 18.94 23.29 -17.32
N SER A 515 17.84 23.71 -16.70
CA SER A 515 17.65 23.54 -15.24
C SER A 515 17.20 22.14 -14.81
N CYS A 516 17.24 21.17 -15.71
CA CYS A 516 16.98 19.76 -15.42
C CYS A 516 18.28 18.97 -15.27
N VAL A 517 18.27 18.01 -14.35
CA VAL A 517 19.33 17.04 -14.15
C VAL A 517 19.11 15.86 -15.08
N SER A 518 20.21 15.32 -15.60
CA SER A 518 20.25 13.95 -16.09
C SER A 518 20.99 13.09 -15.06
N LEU A 519 20.58 11.85 -14.90
CA LEU A 519 21.33 10.87 -14.14
C LEU A 519 22.07 10.00 -15.14
N ASP A 520 23.34 9.75 -14.91
CA ASP A 520 24.08 8.70 -15.60
C ASP A 520 24.70 7.73 -14.61
N GLY A 521 25.06 6.57 -15.13
CA GLY A 521 25.69 5.54 -14.35
C GLY A 521 26.13 4.40 -15.23
N ARG A 522 26.81 3.45 -14.60
CA ARG A 522 27.31 2.26 -15.26
C ARG A 522 26.97 1.05 -14.41
N VAL A 523 26.50 0.01 -15.06
CA VAL A 523 26.20 -1.28 -14.46
C VAL A 523 27.32 -2.24 -14.84
N VAL A 524 27.87 -2.93 -13.85
CA VAL A 524 28.97 -3.88 -14.02
C VAL A 524 28.63 -5.20 -13.33
N ASP A 525 29.27 -6.28 -13.75
CA ASP A 525 29.23 -7.55 -13.03
C ASP A 525 30.16 -7.54 -11.80
N ALA A 526 30.14 -8.64 -11.03
CA ALA A 526 31.00 -8.81 -9.86
C ALA A 526 32.52 -8.79 -10.17
N ALA A 527 32.93 -8.92 -11.43
CA ALA A 527 34.31 -8.81 -11.88
C ALA A 527 34.65 -7.40 -12.43
N GLY A 528 33.72 -6.45 -12.37
CA GLY A 528 33.87 -5.09 -12.86
C GLY A 528 33.71 -4.93 -14.38
N GLN A 529 33.28 -5.99 -15.09
CA GLN A 529 33.00 -5.92 -16.53
C GLN A 529 31.65 -5.26 -16.80
N PRO A 530 31.52 -4.46 -17.86
CA PRO A 530 30.27 -3.77 -18.16
C PRO A 530 29.12 -4.73 -18.47
N PHE A 531 27.93 -4.43 -17.94
CA PHE A 531 26.74 -5.27 -18.05
C PHE A 531 25.70 -4.64 -18.99
N ALA A 532 25.63 -5.13 -20.22
CA ALA A 532 24.70 -4.64 -21.26
C ALA A 532 23.28 -5.24 -21.10
N GLY A 533 22.26 -4.47 -21.48
CA GLY A 533 20.86 -4.94 -21.48
C GLY A 533 20.18 -4.99 -20.10
N ALA A 534 20.81 -4.45 -19.05
CA ALA A 534 20.19 -4.32 -17.73
C ALA A 534 19.10 -3.23 -17.76
N VAL A 535 17.96 -3.51 -17.13
CA VAL A 535 16.85 -2.57 -16.99
C VAL A 535 17.08 -1.71 -15.76
N VAL A 536 17.15 -0.40 -15.95
CA VAL A 536 17.33 0.59 -14.89
C VAL A 536 16.03 1.37 -14.71
N ARG A 537 15.50 1.38 -13.49
CA ARG A 537 14.37 2.22 -13.07
C ARG A 537 14.87 3.29 -12.13
N VAL A 538 14.37 4.52 -12.32
CA VAL A 538 14.71 5.65 -11.47
C VAL A 538 13.56 5.91 -10.51
N TRP A 539 13.86 5.91 -9.21
CA TRP A 539 12.94 6.25 -8.14
C TRP A 539 13.23 7.67 -7.65
N ALA A 540 12.20 8.51 -7.58
CA ALA A 540 12.33 9.88 -7.11
C ALA A 540 11.66 10.04 -5.74
N LYS A 541 12.37 10.72 -4.83
CA LYS A 541 11.87 11.18 -3.55
C LYS A 541 11.99 12.70 -3.50
N GLU A 542 10.84 13.37 -3.48
CA GLU A 542 10.81 14.83 -3.40
C GLU A 542 11.24 15.34 -2.01
N PRO A 543 11.87 16.52 -1.93
CA PRO A 543 12.37 17.05 -0.67
C PRO A 543 11.22 17.28 0.31
N GLN A 544 11.47 16.92 1.57
CA GLN A 544 10.60 17.31 2.68
C GLN A 544 10.78 18.80 2.93
N LEU A 545 9.90 19.62 2.39
CA LEU A 545 9.75 20.99 2.86
C LEU A 545 9.35 20.93 4.36
N ALA A 546 9.81 21.88 5.16
CA ALA A 546 9.62 21.89 6.61
C ALA A 546 8.14 21.81 6.99
N GLY A 547 7.74 20.74 7.68
CA GLY A 547 6.36 20.46 8.11
C GLY A 547 5.63 19.39 7.30
N PHE A 548 6.19 18.92 6.18
CA PHE A 548 5.49 18.04 5.24
C PHE A 548 6.07 16.62 5.19
N ARG A 549 5.27 15.59 5.53
CA ARG A 549 5.64 14.18 5.31
C ARG A 549 5.11 13.72 3.93
N TYR A 550 5.94 13.79 2.90
CA TYR A 550 5.68 13.08 1.64
C TYR A 550 6.16 11.63 1.76
N ASN A 551 5.28 10.68 1.44
CA ASN A 551 5.56 9.24 1.48
C ASN A 551 5.30 8.56 0.12
N ASP A 552 5.37 9.30 -1.00
CA ASP A 552 5.24 8.72 -2.33
C ASP A 552 6.59 8.70 -3.05
N LEU A 553 7.24 7.53 -3.00
CA LEU A 553 8.27 7.13 -3.95
C LEU A 553 7.57 6.80 -5.27
N GLY A 554 7.63 7.71 -6.23
CA GLY A 554 7.19 7.49 -7.60
C GLY A 554 8.36 7.13 -8.50
N SER A 555 8.21 6.15 -9.39
CA SER A 555 9.20 5.94 -10.44
C SER A 555 9.04 7.01 -11.53
N ALA A 556 10.15 7.62 -11.95
CA ALA A 556 10.20 8.64 -12.98
C ALA A 556 9.89 8.04 -14.36
N LEU A 557 9.20 8.80 -15.22
CA LEU A 557 8.82 8.40 -16.57
C LEU A 557 9.64 9.14 -17.61
N PHE A 558 10.09 8.42 -18.64
CA PHE A 558 10.85 8.90 -19.78
C PHE A 558 10.16 8.41 -21.06
N GLY A 559 9.55 9.32 -21.83
CA GLY A 559 8.82 8.94 -23.05
C GLY A 559 7.64 7.98 -22.83
N GLY A 560 7.02 8.00 -21.64
CA GLY A 560 5.94 7.09 -21.25
C GLY A 560 6.40 5.76 -20.63
N SER A 561 7.70 5.49 -20.58
CA SER A 561 8.30 4.30 -19.95
C SER A 561 9.01 4.67 -18.65
N ASP A 562 8.97 3.81 -17.63
CA ASP A 562 9.79 3.95 -16.41
C ASP A 562 11.14 3.19 -16.49
N ARG A 563 11.49 2.70 -17.68
CA ARG A 563 12.64 1.82 -17.91
C ARG A 563 13.68 2.44 -18.83
N LEU A 564 14.94 2.34 -18.42
CA LEU A 564 16.12 2.56 -19.25
C LEU A 564 16.85 1.23 -19.45
N ILE A 565 17.55 1.05 -20.57
CA ILE A 565 18.32 -0.17 -20.85
C ILE A 565 19.80 0.22 -20.97
N THR A 566 20.71 -0.54 -20.35
CA THR A 566 22.14 -0.28 -20.45
C THR A 566 22.72 -0.62 -21.83
N ASP A 567 23.66 0.20 -22.30
CA ASP A 567 24.39 0.00 -23.57
C ASP A 567 25.43 -1.13 -23.47
N ALA A 568 26.17 -1.39 -24.56
CA ALA A 568 27.22 -2.41 -24.63
C ALA A 568 28.35 -2.19 -23.61
N GLU A 569 28.58 -0.94 -23.18
CA GLU A 569 29.53 -0.56 -22.14
C GLU A 569 28.88 -0.49 -20.74
N GLY A 570 27.68 -1.03 -20.59
CA GLY A 570 26.91 -1.09 -19.35
C GLY A 570 26.38 0.27 -18.88
N ARG A 571 26.43 1.31 -19.72
CA ARG A 571 26.04 2.67 -19.33
C ARG A 571 24.56 2.92 -19.58
N PHE A 572 23.97 3.74 -18.73
CA PHE A 572 22.66 4.32 -18.96
C PHE A 572 22.73 5.84 -18.72
N ARG A 573 21.81 6.58 -19.34
CA ARG A 573 21.63 8.00 -19.09
C ARG A 573 20.15 8.35 -19.20
N THR A 574 19.63 9.08 -18.23
CA THR A 574 18.28 9.65 -18.32
C THR A 574 18.30 10.86 -19.25
N PRO A 575 17.17 11.19 -19.91
CA PRO A 575 16.98 12.52 -20.46
C PRO A 575 17.15 13.60 -19.38
N PRO A 576 17.61 14.81 -19.72
CA PRO A 576 17.70 15.94 -18.80
C PRO A 576 16.30 16.49 -18.50
N SER A 577 15.57 15.73 -17.70
CA SER A 577 14.15 15.95 -17.37
C SER A 577 13.89 15.83 -15.86
N LEU A 578 14.93 15.50 -15.09
CA LEU A 578 14.81 15.26 -13.65
C LEU A 578 15.05 16.55 -12.87
N ARG A 579 14.39 16.67 -11.73
CA ARG A 579 14.52 17.83 -10.85
C ARG A 579 15.82 17.77 -10.03
N PRO A 580 16.54 18.88 -9.86
CA PRO A 580 17.80 18.95 -9.10
C PRO A 580 17.64 18.81 -7.59
N ASN A 581 16.54 19.29 -7.01
CA ASN A 581 16.35 19.34 -5.56
C ASN A 581 15.64 18.10 -5.01
N ALA A 582 15.52 17.03 -5.81
CA ALA A 582 14.93 15.76 -5.38
C ALA A 582 16.03 14.72 -5.17
N THR A 583 15.75 13.72 -4.34
CA THR A 583 16.65 12.59 -4.12
C THR A 583 16.27 11.45 -5.05
N TYR A 584 17.25 10.80 -5.69
CA TYR A 584 17.05 9.71 -6.63
C TYR A 584 17.76 8.43 -6.22
N SER A 585 17.08 7.30 -6.31
CA SER A 585 17.71 5.97 -6.26
C SER A 585 17.44 5.21 -7.55
N LEU A 586 18.24 4.18 -7.80
CA LEU A 586 18.11 3.30 -8.96
C LEU A 586 17.74 1.91 -8.49
N GLU A 587 16.91 1.24 -9.28
CA GLU A 587 16.68 -0.20 -9.22
C GLU A 587 17.13 -0.78 -10.56
N VAL A 588 18.02 -1.78 -10.51
CA VAL A 588 18.66 -2.37 -11.69
C VAL A 588 18.38 -3.87 -11.72
N GLU A 589 17.71 -4.32 -12.77
CA GLU A 589 17.31 -5.71 -12.98
C GLU A 589 17.93 -6.27 -14.25
N ALA A 590 18.42 -7.51 -14.21
CA ALA A 590 18.87 -8.23 -15.40
C ALA A 590 18.68 -9.76 -15.24
N PRO A 591 18.61 -10.52 -16.35
CA PRO A 591 18.47 -11.97 -16.27
C PRO A 591 19.69 -12.64 -15.62
N GLY A 592 19.45 -13.67 -14.81
CA GLY A 592 20.52 -14.52 -14.24
C GLY A 592 21.38 -13.84 -13.16
N VAL A 593 20.98 -12.65 -12.69
CA VAL A 593 21.63 -11.91 -11.62
C VAL A 593 20.63 -11.51 -10.53
N VAL A 594 21.14 -11.21 -9.34
CA VAL A 594 20.34 -10.59 -8.28
C VAL A 594 20.15 -9.11 -8.63
N SER A 595 18.90 -8.62 -8.62
CA SER A 595 18.59 -7.18 -8.74
C SER A 595 19.42 -6.36 -7.75
N ALA A 596 19.76 -5.13 -8.12
CA ALA A 596 20.53 -4.21 -7.29
C ALA A 596 19.79 -2.88 -7.13
N GLU A 597 19.83 -2.32 -5.94
CA GLU A 597 19.31 -0.99 -5.63
C GLU A 597 20.44 -0.08 -5.13
N THR A 598 20.42 1.20 -5.49
CA THR A 598 21.42 2.18 -5.04
C THR A 598 20.93 2.98 -3.83
N GLU A 599 21.88 3.52 -3.04
CA GLU A 599 21.54 4.57 -2.09
C GLU A 599 21.00 5.80 -2.83
N ALA A 600 20.05 6.50 -2.20
CA ALA A 600 19.45 7.67 -2.79
C ALA A 600 20.45 8.85 -2.78
N ILE A 601 20.66 9.49 -3.94
CA ILE A 601 21.55 10.63 -4.11
C ILE A 601 20.75 11.91 -4.33
N GLU A 602 21.24 13.02 -3.80
CA GLU A 602 20.77 14.35 -4.16
C GLU A 602 21.74 14.91 -5.22
N PRO A 603 21.25 15.36 -6.38
CA PRO A 603 22.10 15.98 -7.39
C PRO A 603 22.83 17.21 -6.85
N ASP A 604 24.17 17.21 -6.90
CA ASP A 604 24.99 18.31 -6.39
C ASP A 604 25.02 19.54 -7.33
N SER A 605 24.49 19.43 -8.55
CA SER A 605 24.48 20.53 -9.54
C SER A 605 23.43 20.36 -10.66
N TRP A 606 23.22 21.41 -11.45
CA TRP A 606 22.32 21.51 -12.62
C TRP A 606 22.81 20.76 -13.88
N HIS A 607 23.57 19.68 -13.71
CA HIS A 607 24.17 18.90 -14.81
C HIS A 607 23.98 17.40 -14.57
N THR A 608 24.61 16.58 -15.41
CA THR A 608 24.60 15.14 -15.23
C THR A 608 25.22 14.73 -13.90
N THR A 609 24.42 14.11 -13.04
CA THR A 609 24.91 13.50 -11.79
C THR A 609 25.16 12.03 -12.02
N ARG A 610 26.35 11.56 -11.64
CA ARG A 610 26.80 10.20 -11.88
C ARG A 610 26.65 9.33 -10.63
N PHE A 611 25.96 8.20 -10.77
CA PHE A 611 25.98 7.15 -9.75
C PHE A 611 27.34 6.43 -9.77
N ALA A 612 27.73 5.92 -8.60
CA ALA A 612 28.78 4.90 -8.53
C ALA A 612 28.39 3.67 -9.36
N ASP A 613 29.38 2.91 -9.82
CA ASP A 613 29.13 1.71 -10.62
C ASP A 613 28.21 0.75 -9.83
N VAL A 614 27.08 0.37 -10.45
CA VAL A 614 26.10 -0.56 -9.87
C VAL A 614 26.57 -1.97 -10.17
N VAL A 615 26.89 -2.73 -9.12
CA VAL A 615 27.43 -4.09 -9.26
C VAL A 615 26.29 -5.11 -9.21
N LEU A 616 26.08 -5.84 -10.30
CA LEU A 616 25.17 -6.98 -10.37
C LEU A 616 25.91 -8.27 -10.02
N HIS A 617 25.38 -8.99 -9.03
CA HIS A 617 25.92 -10.28 -8.63
C HIS A 617 25.17 -11.42 -9.33
N PRO A 618 25.86 -12.46 -9.83
CA PRO A 618 25.20 -13.64 -10.39
C PRO A 618 24.15 -14.20 -9.43
N ALA A 619 23.03 -14.65 -9.98
CA ALA A 619 22.06 -15.41 -9.21
C ALA A 619 22.75 -16.68 -8.70
N PRO A 620 22.47 -17.13 -7.46
CA PRO A 620 23.09 -18.35 -6.97
C PRO A 620 22.70 -19.53 -7.87
N ARG A 621 23.64 -20.46 -8.11
CA ARG A 621 23.37 -21.65 -8.91
C ARG A 621 22.26 -22.48 -8.27
N LEU A 622 21.52 -23.24 -9.07
CA LEU A 622 20.53 -24.18 -8.55
C LEU A 622 21.14 -25.58 -8.41
N ARG A 623 20.76 -26.28 -7.34
CA ARG A 623 21.11 -27.67 -7.05
C ARG A 623 19.86 -28.50 -6.77
N ALA A 624 20.03 -29.81 -6.85
CA ALA A 624 19.06 -30.78 -6.35
C ALA A 624 19.58 -31.42 -5.05
N VAL A 625 18.67 -31.65 -4.11
CA VAL A 625 18.92 -32.40 -2.87
C VAL A 625 18.14 -33.69 -2.94
N SER A 626 18.84 -34.81 -2.76
CA SER A 626 18.21 -36.11 -2.57
C SER A 626 18.17 -36.47 -1.09
N GLY A 627 17.28 -37.35 -0.69
CA GLY A 627 17.25 -37.77 0.70
C GLY A 627 16.24 -38.86 0.99
N ARG A 628 16.11 -39.19 2.28
CA ARG A 628 15.16 -40.17 2.78
C ARG A 628 14.42 -39.63 4.00
N VAL A 629 13.10 -39.79 4.03
CA VAL A 629 12.26 -39.46 5.17
C VAL A 629 11.95 -40.74 5.95
N VAL A 630 12.20 -40.71 7.25
CA VAL A 630 11.93 -41.82 8.17
C VAL A 630 11.12 -41.35 9.38
N ASP A 631 10.44 -42.25 10.08
CA ASP A 631 9.82 -41.98 11.38
C ASP A 631 10.85 -42.08 12.52
N HIS A 632 10.44 -41.80 13.76
CA HIS A 632 11.31 -41.87 14.94
C HIS A 632 11.95 -43.26 15.15
N GLN A 633 11.38 -44.32 14.57
CA GLN A 633 11.83 -45.71 14.67
C GLN A 633 12.75 -46.09 13.49
N GLY A 634 13.03 -45.15 12.58
CA GLY A 634 13.85 -45.36 11.39
C GLY A 634 13.10 -46.03 10.22
N ARG A 635 11.78 -46.18 10.29
CA ARG A 635 10.98 -46.75 9.20
C ARG A 635 10.73 -45.70 8.13
N ALA A 636 10.75 -46.10 6.86
CA ALA A 636 10.45 -45.21 5.74
C ALA A 636 9.05 -44.59 5.86
N VAL A 637 8.93 -43.30 5.52
CA VAL A 637 7.64 -42.62 5.43
C VAL A 637 7.33 -42.33 3.97
N ALA A 638 6.40 -43.10 3.40
CA ALA A 638 5.95 -42.96 2.02
C ALA A 638 4.91 -41.84 1.83
N GLY A 639 4.93 -41.19 0.67
CA GLY A 639 4.00 -40.12 0.31
C GLY A 639 4.02 -38.92 1.25
N ALA A 640 5.19 -38.61 1.85
CA ALA A 640 5.42 -37.38 2.58
C ALA A 640 5.78 -36.27 1.59
N ALA A 641 5.17 -35.09 1.74
CA ALA A 641 5.47 -33.94 0.92
C ALA A 641 6.74 -33.26 1.43
N VAL A 642 7.80 -33.22 0.61
CA VAL A 642 9.07 -32.55 0.91
C VAL A 642 9.13 -31.27 0.08
N SER A 643 9.36 -30.13 0.72
CA SER A 643 9.33 -28.82 0.08
C SER A 643 10.45 -27.91 0.56
N GLN A 644 10.75 -26.87 -0.22
CA GLN A 644 11.55 -25.73 0.20
C GLN A 644 10.75 -24.43 -0.05
N SER A 645 10.98 -23.42 0.79
CA SER A 645 10.41 -22.09 0.63
C SER A 645 11.42 -21.03 1.04
N GLY A 646 11.67 -20.07 0.14
CA GLY A 646 12.60 -18.97 0.34
C GLY A 646 14.07 -19.27 0.06
N ASP A 647 14.44 -20.52 -0.22
CA ASP A 647 15.83 -20.91 -0.54
C ASP A 647 16.02 -21.25 -2.02
N GLY A 648 15.14 -20.72 -2.87
CA GLY A 648 15.15 -20.90 -4.32
C GLY A 648 14.33 -19.82 -5.03
N PRO A 649 14.42 -19.74 -6.38
CA PRO A 649 13.68 -18.77 -7.21
C PRO A 649 12.17 -18.94 -7.12
N ARG A 650 11.71 -20.14 -6.79
CA ARG A 650 10.31 -20.47 -6.58
C ARG A 650 10.20 -21.47 -5.44
N ARG A 651 9.00 -21.64 -4.89
CA ARG A 651 8.72 -22.75 -3.98
C ARG A 651 8.75 -24.06 -4.78
N THR A 652 9.43 -25.09 -4.29
CA THR A 652 9.44 -26.41 -4.94
C THR A 652 9.00 -27.48 -3.96
N GLN A 653 8.33 -28.52 -4.47
CA GLN A 653 7.84 -29.65 -3.69
C GLN A 653 7.98 -30.96 -4.48
N THR A 654 8.20 -32.05 -3.75
CA THR A 654 8.19 -33.43 -4.23
C THR A 654 7.51 -34.34 -3.20
N THR A 655 7.28 -35.60 -3.53
CA THR A 655 6.72 -36.60 -2.62
C THR A 655 7.67 -37.78 -2.48
N THR A 656 7.75 -38.36 -1.28
CA THR A 656 8.58 -39.55 -1.04
C THR A 656 7.99 -40.82 -1.66
N ASP A 657 8.87 -41.70 -2.16
CA ASP A 657 8.52 -43.04 -2.62
C ASP A 657 8.24 -44.01 -1.44
N ASP A 658 7.94 -45.28 -1.75
CA ASP A 658 7.60 -46.30 -0.75
C ASP A 658 8.75 -46.58 0.24
N GLU A 659 9.99 -46.38 -0.18
CA GLU A 659 11.18 -46.46 0.69
C GLU A 659 11.52 -45.14 1.38
N GLY A 660 10.66 -44.12 1.24
CA GLY A 660 10.80 -42.80 1.85
C GLY A 660 11.79 -41.89 1.12
N ARG A 661 12.30 -42.26 -0.05
CA ARG A 661 13.31 -41.50 -0.79
C ARG A 661 12.66 -40.35 -1.56
N PHE A 662 13.40 -39.26 -1.74
CA PHE A 662 12.98 -38.12 -2.53
C PHE A 662 14.16 -37.48 -3.29
N GLN A 663 13.84 -36.70 -4.31
CA GLN A 663 14.74 -35.77 -4.98
C GLN A 663 14.00 -34.45 -5.23
N LEU A 664 14.57 -33.35 -4.74
CA LEU A 664 14.00 -32.01 -4.85
C LEU A 664 14.98 -31.06 -5.55
N GLY A 665 14.57 -30.46 -6.66
CA GLY A 665 15.34 -29.46 -7.41
C GLY A 665 14.95 -28.02 -7.07
N GLY A 666 15.64 -27.06 -7.72
CA GLY A 666 15.31 -25.63 -7.63
C GLY A 666 15.74 -24.96 -6.32
N ILE A 667 16.76 -25.51 -5.64
CA ILE A 667 17.32 -24.96 -4.40
C ILE A 667 18.61 -24.23 -4.74
N TYR A 668 18.87 -23.08 -4.12
CA TYR A 668 20.13 -22.38 -4.29
C TYR A 668 21.34 -23.17 -3.78
N ASP A 669 22.48 -22.94 -4.41
CA ASP A 669 23.78 -23.48 -4.04
C ASP A 669 24.31 -22.74 -2.80
N GLY A 670 23.73 -23.11 -1.65
CA GLY A 670 23.94 -22.53 -0.33
C GLY A 670 23.23 -23.35 0.75
N PRO A 671 23.28 -22.92 2.03
CA PRO A 671 22.44 -23.48 3.07
C PRO A 671 20.96 -23.33 2.69
N ALA A 672 20.17 -24.37 2.92
CA ALA A 672 18.75 -24.37 2.60
C ALA A 672 17.94 -25.11 3.66
N TYR A 673 16.65 -24.85 3.73
CA TYR A 673 15.73 -25.51 4.66
C TYR A 673 14.74 -26.36 3.89
N LEU A 674 14.65 -27.62 4.26
CA LEU A 674 13.64 -28.54 3.76
C LEU A 674 12.54 -28.73 4.80
N PHE A 675 11.30 -28.70 4.36
CA PHE A 675 10.11 -28.87 5.17
C PHE A 675 9.37 -30.12 4.72
N VAL A 676 9.01 -30.98 5.67
CA VAL A 676 8.32 -32.23 5.40
C VAL A 676 6.97 -32.25 6.10
N ARG A 677 5.91 -32.52 5.32
CA ARG A 677 4.53 -32.64 5.80
C ARG A 677 3.95 -34.01 5.46
N LYS A 678 3.32 -34.64 6.45
CA LYS A 678 2.55 -35.87 6.31
C LYS A 678 1.43 -35.89 7.35
N ASP A 679 0.23 -36.29 6.94
CA ASP A 679 -0.90 -36.42 7.86
C ASP A 679 -0.57 -37.41 8.99
N GLY A 680 -0.93 -37.03 10.22
CA GLY A 680 -0.58 -37.78 11.43
C GLY A 680 0.83 -37.52 11.97
N PHE A 681 1.66 -36.75 11.26
CA PHE A 681 2.98 -36.32 11.70
C PHE A 681 3.03 -34.81 11.95
N ARG A 682 3.94 -34.39 12.83
CA ARG A 682 4.25 -32.97 13.04
C ARG A 682 5.04 -32.46 11.85
N LEU A 683 4.77 -31.22 11.42
CA LEU A 683 5.60 -30.55 10.41
C LEU A 683 7.04 -30.48 10.93
N GLN A 684 7.98 -30.99 10.14
CA GLN A 684 9.40 -30.96 10.49
C GLN A 684 10.17 -30.13 9.48
N GLY A 685 11.06 -29.26 9.96
CA GLY A 685 12.09 -28.64 9.13
C GLY A 685 13.47 -29.24 9.39
N THR A 686 14.35 -29.13 8.40
CA THR A 686 15.76 -29.52 8.52
C THR A 686 16.63 -28.58 7.70
N ARG A 687 17.71 -28.10 8.32
CA ARG A 687 18.76 -27.33 7.65
C ARG A 687 19.68 -28.29 6.87
N ILE A 688 19.94 -27.96 5.61
CA ILE A 688 20.87 -28.66 4.73
C ILE A 688 22.07 -27.74 4.49
N ALA A 689 23.29 -28.21 4.75
CA ALA A 689 24.48 -27.43 4.47
C ALA A 689 24.75 -27.36 2.95
N THR A 690 25.57 -26.41 2.53
CA THR A 690 25.93 -26.22 1.11
C THR A 690 26.55 -27.47 0.48
N ALA A 691 27.40 -28.19 1.23
CA ALA A 691 28.12 -29.37 0.72
C ALA A 691 27.22 -30.63 0.61
N ASP A 692 26.08 -30.66 1.30
CA ASP A 692 25.28 -31.87 1.43
C ASP A 692 24.38 -32.07 0.21
N LYS A 693 24.64 -33.12 -0.56
CA LYS A 693 23.76 -33.56 -1.67
C LYS A 693 22.70 -34.57 -1.23
N THR A 694 22.89 -35.17 -0.05
CA THR A 694 22.02 -36.20 0.51
C THR A 694 21.68 -35.87 1.96
N CYS A 695 20.44 -36.10 2.37
CA CYS A 695 20.02 -35.92 3.76
C CYS A 695 19.04 -37.00 4.23
N GLN A 696 18.95 -37.19 5.55
CA GLN A 696 17.91 -38.00 6.18
C GLN A 696 17.09 -37.11 7.09
N ILE A 697 15.77 -37.11 6.91
CA ILE A 697 14.83 -36.29 7.69
C ILE A 697 13.98 -37.24 8.54
N THR A 698 13.91 -36.98 9.85
CA THR A 698 13.14 -37.80 10.78
C THR A 698 11.84 -37.08 11.15
N LEU A 699 10.70 -37.71 10.87
CA LEU A 699 9.37 -37.23 11.26
C LEU A 699 8.96 -37.81 12.61
N ARG A 700 8.30 -36.99 13.42
CA ARG A 700 7.65 -37.39 14.67
C ARG A 700 6.15 -37.41 14.51
N ARG A 701 5.48 -38.40 15.09
CA ARG A 701 4.02 -38.45 15.09
C ARG A 701 3.41 -37.37 15.98
N GLY A 702 2.15 -37.03 15.75
CA GLY A 702 1.42 -36.04 16.54
C GLY A 702 1.29 -36.42 18.03
N ASP A 703 1.21 -37.72 18.33
CA ASP A 703 1.05 -38.30 19.67
C ASP A 703 2.38 -38.57 20.40
N GLU A 704 3.51 -38.49 19.70
CA GLU A 704 4.84 -38.62 20.29
C GLU A 704 5.22 -37.38 21.13
N PRO A 705 6.08 -37.54 22.17
CA PRO A 705 6.56 -36.41 22.96
C PRO A 705 7.28 -35.38 22.09
N ALA A 706 6.71 -34.18 21.99
CA ALA A 706 7.32 -33.07 21.30
C ALA A 706 8.54 -32.55 22.07
N MET A 707 9.54 -32.05 21.34
CA MET A 707 10.63 -31.34 21.96
C MET A 707 10.11 -30.00 22.49
N THR A 708 10.60 -29.62 23.66
CA THR A 708 10.25 -28.33 24.26
C THR A 708 11.19 -27.28 23.70
N MET A 709 10.62 -26.23 23.11
CA MET A 709 11.35 -25.08 22.59
C MET A 709 10.84 -23.84 23.31
N THR A 710 11.75 -23.11 23.97
CA THR A 710 11.44 -21.93 24.79
C THR A 710 12.33 -20.76 24.39
N THR A 711 11.92 -19.56 24.77
CA THR A 711 12.71 -18.35 24.58
C THR A 711 14.09 -18.50 25.23
N LEU A 712 15.14 -18.23 24.46
CA LEU A 712 16.55 -18.22 24.89
C LEU A 712 16.85 -16.98 25.76
N PRO A 713 17.76 -17.09 26.75
CA PRO A 713 18.23 -15.92 27.50
C PRO A 713 18.94 -14.94 26.56
N PRO A 714 18.98 -13.62 26.86
CA PRO A 714 19.68 -12.62 26.05
C PRO A 714 21.12 -13.01 25.71
N ALA A 715 21.60 -12.63 24.51
CA ALA A 715 22.94 -13.01 24.03
C ALA A 715 24.08 -12.36 24.84
N LEU A 716 23.82 -11.18 25.39
CA LEU A 716 24.71 -10.44 26.29
C LEU A 716 23.91 -9.99 27.51
N SER A 717 24.58 -9.84 28.66
CA SER A 717 24.01 -9.16 29.82
C SER A 717 23.71 -7.68 29.53
N LEU A 718 22.85 -7.04 30.32
CA LEU A 718 22.50 -5.62 30.12
C LEU A 718 23.73 -4.70 30.21
N ASP A 719 24.67 -5.02 31.10
CA ASP A 719 25.91 -4.24 31.27
C ASP A 719 26.84 -4.41 30.06
N GLU A 720 27.03 -5.63 29.57
CA GLU A 720 27.80 -5.88 28.33
C GLU A 720 27.16 -5.20 27.11
N GLN A 721 25.82 -5.17 27.02
CA GLN A 721 25.12 -4.45 25.95
C GLN A 721 25.34 -2.95 26.05
N ARG A 722 25.28 -2.38 27.26
CA ARG A 722 25.55 -0.95 27.52
C ARG A 722 26.99 -0.59 27.18
N ASP A 723 27.96 -1.40 27.57
CA ASP A 723 29.38 -1.15 27.28
C ASP A 723 29.66 -1.23 25.78
N LEU A 724 29.08 -2.20 25.08
CA LEU A 724 29.16 -2.26 23.63
C LEU A 724 28.51 -1.04 22.97
N ALA A 725 27.33 -0.63 23.43
CA ALA A 725 26.63 0.55 22.93
C ALA A 725 27.44 1.85 23.15
N LYS A 726 28.07 2.02 24.31
CA LYS A 726 28.98 3.14 24.59
C LYS A 726 30.15 3.16 23.60
N SER A 727 30.79 2.01 23.37
CA SER A 727 31.92 1.91 22.43
C SER A 727 31.56 2.32 20.99
N LEU A 728 30.30 2.09 20.57
CA LEU A 728 29.78 2.47 19.25
C LEU A 728 29.44 3.96 19.15
N VAL A 729 29.13 4.61 20.27
CA VAL A 729 28.70 6.02 20.32
C VAL A 729 29.88 6.97 20.51
N GLU A 730 30.95 6.52 21.16
CA GLU A 730 32.16 7.32 21.39
C GLU A 730 32.68 8.00 20.11
N PRO A 731 32.80 7.30 18.95
CA PRO A 731 33.24 7.94 17.70
C PRO A 731 32.25 8.96 17.13
N CYS A 732 30.99 8.94 17.58
CA CYS A 732 29.95 9.86 17.14
C CYS A 732 29.93 11.18 17.93
N LEU A 733 30.56 11.24 19.11
CA LEU A 733 30.55 12.44 19.98
C LEU A 733 30.99 13.74 19.28
N PRO A 734 31.98 13.75 18.36
CA PRO A 734 32.35 14.96 17.62
C PRO A 734 31.19 15.61 16.85
N MET A 735 30.16 14.85 16.47
CA MET A 735 28.94 15.39 15.84
C MET A 735 28.29 16.48 16.68
N LEU A 736 28.30 16.37 18.01
CA LEU A 736 27.63 17.33 18.90
C LEU A 736 28.28 18.72 18.90
N ARG A 737 29.46 18.87 18.30
CA ARG A 737 30.16 20.15 18.13
C ARG A 737 29.89 20.80 16.76
N GLU A 738 29.13 20.16 15.88
CA GLU A 738 28.73 20.76 14.61
C GLU A 738 27.83 22.00 14.85
N PRO A 739 27.98 23.08 14.05
CA PRO A 739 27.22 24.31 14.25
C PRO A 739 25.73 24.19 13.90
N VAL A 740 25.33 23.14 13.17
CA VAL A 740 23.94 22.94 12.71
C VAL A 740 23.36 21.69 13.38
N PHE A 741 22.42 21.91 14.30
CA PHE A 741 21.73 20.83 14.99
C PHE A 741 20.64 20.21 14.10
N ARG A 742 20.83 18.94 13.73
CA ARG A 742 19.93 18.15 12.86
C ARG A 742 19.28 16.99 13.61
N GLN A 743 18.28 16.33 13.03
CA GLN A 743 17.62 15.14 13.62
C GLN A 743 18.63 14.07 14.08
N GLY A 744 19.71 13.85 13.32
CA GLY A 744 20.74 12.87 13.67
C GLY A 744 21.51 13.19 14.97
N HIS A 745 21.60 14.47 15.35
CA HIS A 745 22.18 14.91 16.63
C HIS A 745 21.22 14.64 17.78
N ARG A 746 19.93 14.92 17.55
CA ARG A 746 18.86 14.61 18.50
C ARG A 746 18.84 13.12 18.85
N GLU A 747 18.87 12.24 17.85
CA GLU A 747 18.93 10.79 18.09
C GLU A 747 20.22 10.37 18.84
N LEU A 748 21.35 10.99 18.53
CA LEU A 748 22.62 10.71 19.23
C LEU A 748 22.51 11.07 20.73
N LEU A 749 21.95 12.23 21.06
CA LEU A 749 21.73 12.64 22.46
C LEU A 749 20.82 11.67 23.21
N ARG A 750 19.73 11.22 22.58
CA ARG A 750 18.83 10.21 23.18
C ARG A 750 19.54 8.90 23.43
N THR A 751 20.37 8.46 22.49
CA THR A 751 21.17 7.24 22.66
C THR A 751 22.15 7.40 23.82
N ILE A 752 22.92 8.49 23.88
CA ILE A 752 23.87 8.75 24.97
C ILE A 752 23.15 8.75 26.32
N ALA A 753 22.04 9.48 26.44
CA ALA A 753 21.26 9.55 27.67
C ALA A 753 20.80 8.18 28.20
N ARG A 754 20.60 7.20 27.32
CA ARG A 754 20.18 5.83 27.68
C ARG A 754 21.35 4.91 28.02
N VAL A 755 22.45 5.01 27.26
CA VAL A 755 23.59 4.09 27.42
C VAL A 755 24.57 4.57 28.48
N ASP A 756 24.68 5.90 28.64
CA ASP A 756 25.56 6.58 29.58
C ASP A 756 24.83 7.79 30.19
N PRO A 757 23.97 7.56 31.20
CA PRO A 757 23.20 8.61 31.85
C PRO A 757 24.07 9.75 32.42
N ALA A 758 25.25 9.41 32.96
CA ALA A 758 26.20 10.39 33.50
C ALA A 758 26.75 11.30 32.39
N LYS A 759 27.16 10.74 31.25
CA LYS A 759 27.59 11.53 30.10
C LYS A 759 26.44 12.36 29.51
N GLY A 760 25.22 11.83 29.53
CA GLY A 760 24.01 12.56 29.16
C GLY A 760 23.81 13.83 29.99
N LEU A 761 23.94 13.73 31.31
CA LEU A 761 23.88 14.88 32.23
C LEU A 761 25.00 15.89 31.96
N GLU A 762 26.24 15.43 31.80
CA GLU A 762 27.38 16.29 31.45
C GLU A 762 27.11 17.08 30.16
N ILE A 763 26.61 16.43 29.11
CA ILE A 763 26.30 17.07 27.82
C ILE A 763 25.15 18.09 27.97
N ALA A 764 24.12 17.75 28.74
CA ALA A 764 23.00 18.66 29.00
C ALA A 764 23.47 19.94 29.69
N ASP A 765 24.47 19.86 30.57
CA ASP A 765 24.99 21.01 31.30
C ASP A 765 26.02 21.81 30.51
N THR A 766 26.90 21.14 29.77
CA THR A 766 28.10 21.76 29.16
C THR A 766 27.94 22.13 27.69
N ILE A 767 27.14 21.39 26.92
CA ILE A 767 27.03 21.55 25.46
C ILE A 767 25.70 22.18 25.08
N LEU A 768 24.60 21.74 25.69
CA LEU A 768 23.27 22.20 25.31
C LEU A 768 22.94 23.55 25.95
N THR A 769 22.48 24.50 25.13
CA THR A 769 21.99 25.81 25.61
C THR A 769 20.48 25.93 25.54
N ASN A 770 19.82 25.14 24.68
CA ASN A 770 18.37 25.14 24.51
C ASN A 770 17.68 24.31 25.62
N PRO A 771 16.82 24.90 26.47
CA PRO A 771 16.12 24.20 27.55
C PRO A 771 15.26 23.02 27.09
N ALA A 772 14.71 23.07 25.88
CA ALA A 772 13.91 21.97 25.33
C ALA A 772 14.76 20.74 25.03
N PHE A 773 15.98 20.93 24.51
CA PHE A 773 16.92 19.83 24.27
C PHE A 773 17.48 19.26 25.58
N LYS A 774 17.73 20.11 26.58
CA LYS A 774 18.09 19.63 27.94
C LYS A 774 16.99 18.75 28.53
N SER A 775 15.74 19.21 28.46
CA SER A 775 14.57 18.45 28.96
C SER A 775 14.42 17.09 28.29
N GLU A 776 14.70 17.01 26.99
CA GLU A 776 14.66 15.74 26.26
C GLU A 776 15.78 14.78 26.67
N VAL A 777 16.98 15.29 26.94
CA VAL A 777 18.08 14.47 27.48
C VAL A 777 17.73 13.99 28.88
N TRP A 778 17.29 14.88 29.77
CA TRP A 778 16.88 14.54 31.14
C TRP A 778 15.75 13.51 31.16
N HIS A 779 14.77 13.61 30.26
CA HIS A 779 13.72 12.61 30.08
C HIS A 779 14.32 11.21 29.83
N HIS A 780 15.24 11.05 28.88
CA HIS A 780 15.83 9.74 28.59
C HIS A 780 16.83 9.26 29.66
N VAL A 781 17.56 10.16 30.31
CA VAL A 781 18.40 9.85 31.48
C VAL A 781 17.54 9.29 32.59
N ALA A 782 16.43 9.96 32.92
CA ALA A 782 15.50 9.53 33.97
C ALA A 782 14.90 8.14 33.68
N LEU A 783 14.47 7.89 32.44
CA LEU A 783 13.97 6.56 32.04
C LEU A 783 15.03 5.47 32.23
N SER A 784 16.28 5.75 31.89
CA SER A 784 17.38 4.81 32.08
C SER A 784 17.71 4.58 33.57
N LEU A 785 17.73 5.64 34.37
CA LEU A 785 17.99 5.57 35.80
C LEU A 785 16.87 4.84 36.54
N ALA A 786 15.60 5.00 36.14
CA ALA A 786 14.46 4.38 36.83
C ALA A 786 14.57 2.84 36.92
N LEU A 787 15.31 2.22 36.00
CA LEU A 787 15.58 0.78 35.97
C LEU A 787 16.57 0.33 37.06
N THR A 788 17.47 1.21 37.50
CA THR A 788 18.57 0.90 38.43
C THR A 788 18.42 1.64 39.76
N ASP A 789 18.13 2.94 39.72
CA ASP A 789 17.95 3.83 40.86
C ASP A 789 16.73 4.76 40.63
N LEU A 790 15.64 4.45 41.32
CA LEU A 790 14.39 5.19 41.19
C LEU A 790 14.48 6.59 41.84
N ASP A 791 15.26 6.74 42.90
CA ASP A 791 15.34 8.02 43.61
C ASP A 791 16.16 9.02 42.81
N GLU A 792 17.27 8.58 42.21
CA GLU A 792 18.04 9.41 41.27
C GLU A 792 17.21 9.77 40.03
N ALA A 793 16.42 8.83 39.49
CA ALA A 793 15.52 9.10 38.38
C ALA A 793 14.50 10.21 38.71
N LEU A 794 13.91 10.19 39.91
CA LEU A 794 12.96 11.22 40.35
C LEU A 794 13.63 12.60 40.49
N VAL A 795 14.89 12.66 40.94
CA VAL A 795 15.68 13.90 40.97
C VAL A 795 15.87 14.44 39.55
N VAL A 796 16.21 13.60 38.57
CA VAL A 796 16.36 14.03 37.18
C VAL A 796 15.02 14.44 36.55
N ILE A 797 13.91 13.76 36.87
CA ILE A 797 12.56 14.14 36.41
C ILE A 797 12.22 15.56 36.87
N ALA A 798 12.60 15.93 38.10
CA ALA A 798 12.37 17.28 38.62
C ALA A 798 13.13 18.39 37.86
N LEU A 799 14.17 18.05 37.07
CA LEU A 799 14.90 18.98 36.21
C LEU A 799 14.16 19.28 34.89
N VAL A 800 13.30 18.36 34.41
CA VAL A 800 12.55 18.53 33.16
C VAL A 800 11.66 19.77 33.24
N ASP A 801 11.76 20.69 32.28
CA ASP A 801 11.19 22.05 32.42
C ASP A 801 9.64 22.07 32.43
N ARG A 802 9.00 21.24 31.59
CA ARG A 802 7.53 21.27 31.40
C ARG A 802 6.80 20.25 32.28
N PRO A 803 5.74 20.64 33.02
CA PRO A 803 4.93 19.73 33.83
C PRO A 803 4.44 18.50 33.06
N PHE A 804 3.82 18.71 31.88
CA PHE A 804 3.40 17.62 31.00
C PHE A 804 4.50 16.60 30.67
N LEU A 805 5.73 17.07 30.38
CA LEU A 805 6.84 16.14 30.10
C LEU A 805 7.28 15.37 31.35
N ARG A 806 7.15 15.94 32.55
CA ARG A 806 7.41 15.20 33.80
C ARG A 806 6.39 14.09 34.00
N VAL A 807 5.09 14.41 33.82
CA VAL A 807 4.00 13.42 33.90
C VAL A 807 4.24 12.28 32.92
N GLN A 808 4.55 12.61 31.66
CA GLN A 808 4.89 11.61 30.65
C GLN A 808 6.11 10.78 31.04
N THR A 809 7.17 11.40 31.56
CA THR A 809 8.38 10.68 31.99
C THR A 809 8.07 9.70 33.12
N CYS A 810 7.26 10.10 34.12
CA CYS A 810 6.82 9.21 35.19
C CYS A 810 5.93 8.07 34.67
N ALA A 811 4.99 8.37 33.76
CA ALA A 811 4.11 7.38 33.16
C ALA A 811 4.89 6.36 32.33
N PHE A 812 5.80 6.81 31.47
CA PHE A 812 6.71 5.95 30.73
C PHE A 812 7.59 5.14 31.68
N ALA A 813 8.19 5.73 32.71
CA ALA A 813 8.96 4.97 33.71
C ALA A 813 8.12 3.90 34.43
N CYS A 814 6.84 4.19 34.69
CA CYS A 814 5.91 3.24 35.33
C CYS A 814 5.61 2.03 34.43
N ASP A 815 5.41 2.28 33.13
CA ASP A 815 5.25 1.25 32.11
C ASP A 815 6.57 0.48 31.93
N GLU A 816 7.70 1.21 32.03
CA GLU A 816 9.01 0.63 31.84
C GLU A 816 9.41 -0.37 32.94
N LEU A 817 8.79 -0.21 34.12
CA LEU A 817 8.96 -1.04 35.30
C LEU A 817 7.84 -2.07 35.48
N SER A 818 7.24 -2.56 34.38
CA SER A 818 6.10 -3.51 34.42
C SER A 818 6.28 -4.69 35.39
N ASP A 819 7.51 -5.21 35.48
CA ASP A 819 7.87 -6.39 36.28
C ASP A 819 8.38 -6.04 37.69
N ALA A 820 8.51 -4.75 38.01
CA ALA A 820 8.94 -4.27 39.31
C ALA A 820 7.84 -4.36 40.37
N PRO A 821 8.17 -4.32 41.67
CA PRO A 821 7.18 -4.27 42.74
C PRO A 821 6.17 -3.14 42.54
N THR A 822 4.90 -3.44 42.75
CA THR A 822 3.77 -2.51 42.55
C THR A 822 4.00 -1.17 43.26
N GLU A 823 4.62 -1.18 44.45
CA GLU A 823 4.95 0.01 45.23
C GLU A 823 5.81 1.03 44.48
N ARG A 824 6.83 0.57 43.73
CA ARG A 824 7.68 1.45 42.92
C ARG A 824 6.89 2.11 41.79
N ARG A 825 6.02 1.33 41.13
CA ARG A 825 5.15 1.82 40.05
C ARG A 825 4.12 2.83 40.58
N VAL A 826 3.56 2.58 41.76
CA VAL A 826 2.66 3.51 42.44
C VAL A 826 3.38 4.81 42.82
N LYS A 827 4.61 4.75 43.33
CA LYS A 827 5.43 5.95 43.65
C LYS A 827 5.62 6.87 42.45
N LEU A 828 5.88 6.31 41.26
CA LEU A 828 5.99 7.08 40.03
C LEU A 828 4.67 7.76 39.64
N LEU A 829 3.55 7.08 39.81
CA LEU A 829 2.23 7.65 39.52
C LEU A 829 1.80 8.71 40.55
N ASP A 830 2.26 8.57 41.80
CA ASP A 830 2.08 9.59 42.83
C ASP A 830 2.84 10.88 42.46
N GLU A 831 4.09 10.76 42.01
CA GLU A 831 4.87 11.90 41.52
C GLU A 831 4.24 12.51 40.25
N ALA A 832 3.80 11.66 39.31
CA ALA A 832 3.09 12.11 38.12
C ALA A 832 1.85 12.94 38.48
N LEU A 833 1.08 12.54 39.50
CA LEU A 833 -0.09 13.30 39.94
C LEU A 833 0.28 14.66 40.54
N VAL A 834 1.42 14.77 41.24
CA VAL A 834 1.91 16.07 41.74
C VAL A 834 2.15 17.01 40.56
N HIS A 835 2.83 16.55 39.52
CA HIS A 835 3.08 17.35 38.32
C HIS A 835 1.81 17.65 37.55
N ALA A 836 0.91 16.68 37.34
CA ALA A 836 -0.33 16.89 36.61
C ALA A 836 -1.23 17.97 37.24
N ARG A 837 -1.24 18.08 38.57
CA ARG A 837 -1.98 19.14 39.28
C ARG A 837 -1.47 20.55 38.98
N SER A 838 -0.20 20.67 38.57
CA SER A 838 0.45 21.94 38.21
C SER A 838 0.28 22.32 36.73
N GLU A 839 -0.23 21.43 35.87
CA GLU A 839 -0.35 21.67 34.42
C GLU A 839 -1.38 22.78 34.12
N PRO A 840 -0.99 23.96 33.59
CA PRO A 840 -1.89 25.09 33.40
C PRO A 840 -2.97 24.85 32.34
N ASP A 841 -2.73 24.00 31.33
CA ASP A 841 -3.71 23.72 30.29
C ASP A 841 -4.77 22.72 30.82
N PRO A 842 -6.06 23.11 30.89
CA PRO A 842 -7.10 22.24 31.45
C PRO A 842 -7.35 20.97 30.62
N GLY A 843 -7.11 21.02 29.31
CA GLY A 843 -7.24 19.86 28.43
C GLY A 843 -6.10 18.86 28.63
N LEU A 844 -4.85 19.33 28.66
CA LEU A 844 -3.70 18.48 28.98
C LEU A 844 -3.82 17.90 30.39
N ARG A 845 -4.22 18.71 31.36
CA ARG A 845 -4.47 18.26 32.73
C ARG A 845 -5.52 17.14 32.76
N ALA A 846 -6.66 17.29 32.07
CA ALA A 846 -7.68 16.24 32.00
C ALA A 846 -7.09 14.92 31.45
N ARG A 847 -6.36 15.00 30.34
CA ARG A 847 -5.67 13.85 29.73
C ARG A 847 -4.69 13.18 30.68
N GLU A 848 -3.81 13.94 31.32
CA GLU A 848 -2.82 13.45 32.27
C GLU A 848 -3.46 12.74 33.47
N LEU A 849 -4.52 13.32 34.04
CA LEU A 849 -5.29 12.68 35.10
C LEU A 849 -5.86 11.34 34.65
N GLY A 850 -6.38 11.27 33.42
CA GLY A 850 -6.83 10.02 32.82
C GLY A 850 -5.71 9.00 32.69
N GLN A 851 -4.55 9.39 32.16
CA GLN A 851 -3.39 8.51 31.94
C GLN A 851 -2.87 7.89 33.23
N ILE A 852 -2.84 8.66 34.31
CA ILE A 852 -2.49 8.19 35.65
C ILE A 852 -3.57 7.23 36.17
N ALA A 853 -4.84 7.60 36.00
CA ALA A 853 -5.96 6.85 36.52
C ALA A 853 -6.08 5.45 35.91
N VAL A 854 -5.92 5.31 34.59
CA VAL A 854 -6.00 4.01 33.92
C VAL A 854 -4.87 3.07 34.35
N ARG A 855 -3.67 3.60 34.64
CA ARG A 855 -2.55 2.81 35.18
C ARG A 855 -2.80 2.39 36.63
N TRP A 856 -3.42 3.25 37.44
CA TRP A 856 -3.89 2.84 38.77
C TRP A 856 -4.95 1.75 38.72
N LEU A 857 -5.90 1.81 37.78
CA LEU A 857 -6.86 0.73 37.57
C LEU A 857 -6.14 -0.59 37.22
N ALA A 858 -5.16 -0.56 36.31
CA ALA A 858 -4.36 -1.72 35.94
C ALA A 858 -3.54 -2.30 37.10
N LEU A 859 -3.06 -1.45 38.02
CA LEU A 859 -2.34 -1.84 39.25
C LEU A 859 -3.29 -2.27 40.40
N GLY A 860 -4.59 -2.41 40.16
CA GLY A 860 -5.58 -2.78 41.18
C GLY A 860 -5.98 -1.67 42.15
N GLN A 861 -5.50 -0.43 41.95
CA GLN A 861 -5.81 0.76 42.76
C GLN A 861 -7.16 1.39 42.32
N ARG A 862 -8.24 0.58 42.35
CA ARG A 862 -9.53 0.91 41.72
C ARG A 862 -10.16 2.21 42.24
N GLU A 863 -10.25 2.39 43.56
CA GLU A 863 -10.85 3.60 44.14
C GLU A 863 -10.10 4.88 43.72
N ARG A 864 -8.76 4.83 43.74
CA ARG A 864 -7.90 5.94 43.33
C ARG A 864 -8.09 6.27 41.85
N GLY A 865 -8.10 5.25 40.99
CA GLY A 865 -8.31 5.41 39.55
C GLY A 865 -9.69 5.98 39.22
N VAL A 866 -10.77 5.41 39.78
CA VAL A 866 -12.14 5.89 39.55
C VAL A 866 -12.31 7.35 40.02
N SER A 867 -11.82 7.66 41.23
CA SER A 867 -11.88 9.03 41.77
C SER A 867 -11.15 10.03 40.86
N LEU A 868 -10.01 9.64 40.31
CA LEU A 868 -9.23 10.51 39.42
C LEU A 868 -9.90 10.69 38.04
N LEU A 869 -10.50 9.64 37.47
CA LEU A 869 -11.29 9.75 36.23
C LEU A 869 -12.50 10.66 36.41
N ARG A 870 -13.20 10.62 37.55
CA ARG A 870 -14.33 11.54 37.79
C ARG A 870 -13.89 13.00 37.90
N ARG A 871 -12.68 13.28 38.41
CA ARG A 871 -12.11 14.63 38.41
C ARG A 871 -11.71 15.08 36.99
N GLY A 872 -11.11 14.20 36.21
CA GLY A 872 -10.78 14.47 34.81
C GLY A 872 -12.02 14.69 33.94
N GLN A 873 -13.12 13.97 34.22
CA GLN A 873 -14.41 14.13 33.53
C GLN A 873 -14.93 15.57 33.67
N ALA A 874 -14.95 16.13 34.88
CA ALA A 874 -15.39 17.51 35.09
C ALA A 874 -14.55 18.53 34.32
N LEU A 875 -13.24 18.30 34.17
CA LEU A 875 -12.37 19.15 33.35
C LEU A 875 -12.67 18.99 31.86
N ALA A 876 -12.87 17.76 31.38
CA ALA A 876 -13.16 17.47 29.97
C ALA A 876 -14.53 18.01 29.53
N GLU A 877 -15.53 17.95 30.40
CA GLU A 877 -16.88 18.51 30.16
C GLU A 877 -16.88 20.04 30.11
N ALA A 878 -15.95 20.69 30.82
CA ALA A 878 -15.80 22.15 30.82
C ALA A 878 -15.06 22.69 29.57
N LEU A 879 -14.46 21.81 28.74
CA LEU A 879 -13.82 22.21 27.50
C LEU A 879 -14.87 22.57 26.42
N PRO A 880 -14.56 23.51 25.52
CA PRO A 880 -15.49 23.90 24.46
C PRO A 880 -15.75 22.75 23.49
N THR A 881 -16.88 22.81 22.77
CA THR A 881 -17.16 21.90 21.66
C THR A 881 -16.11 22.07 20.56
N PRO A 882 -15.61 20.97 19.95
CA PRO A 882 -14.59 21.02 18.91
C PRO A 882 -15.07 21.78 17.66
N ASN A 883 -14.20 22.66 17.16
CA ASN A 883 -14.27 23.32 15.87
C ASN A 883 -12.84 23.55 15.33
N GLU A 884 -12.71 23.92 14.06
CA GLU A 884 -11.41 24.07 13.39
C GLU A 884 -10.42 24.97 14.16
N ALA A 885 -10.91 26.07 14.74
CA ALA A 885 -10.09 27.03 15.49
C ALA A 885 -9.58 26.50 16.85
N ASN A 886 -10.23 25.49 17.43
CA ASN A 886 -9.92 24.98 18.77
C ASN A 886 -9.55 23.48 18.82
N LEU A 887 -9.42 22.81 17.67
CA LEU A 887 -9.16 21.36 17.56
C LEU A 887 -8.00 20.88 18.45
N ARG A 888 -6.92 21.65 18.55
CA ARG A 888 -5.75 21.27 19.38
C ARG A 888 -6.08 21.24 20.88
N LEU A 889 -6.88 22.19 21.35
CA LEU A 889 -7.32 22.27 22.74
C LEU A 889 -8.34 21.16 23.03
N THR A 890 -9.29 20.96 22.12
CA THR A 890 -10.40 20.03 22.32
C THR A 890 -10.01 18.57 22.04
N ALA A 891 -8.96 18.28 21.29
CA ALA A 891 -8.48 16.91 21.05
C ALA A 891 -8.22 16.13 22.36
N ASN A 892 -7.78 16.81 23.43
CA ASN A 892 -7.60 16.16 24.74
C ASN A 892 -8.93 15.73 25.39
N ARG A 893 -10.05 16.37 25.07
CA ARG A 893 -11.41 15.96 25.45
C ARG A 893 -11.73 14.58 24.88
N GLY A 894 -11.46 14.38 23.59
CA GLY A 894 -11.66 13.10 22.91
C GLY A 894 -10.72 12.00 23.41
N SER A 895 -9.43 12.33 23.63
CA SER A 895 -8.46 11.39 24.21
C SER A 895 -8.88 10.92 25.61
N PHE A 896 -9.45 11.84 26.42
CA PHE A 896 -9.95 11.50 27.75
C PHE A 896 -11.15 10.55 27.71
N ALA A 897 -12.02 10.67 26.70
CA ALA A 897 -13.22 9.85 26.56
C ALA A 897 -12.91 8.34 26.58
N GLY A 898 -11.88 7.89 25.86
CA GLY A 898 -11.47 6.49 25.85
C GLY A 898 -11.02 5.96 27.22
N MET A 899 -10.41 6.82 28.04
CA MET A 899 -9.99 6.49 29.41
C MET A 899 -11.19 6.44 30.36
N LEU A 900 -12.13 7.38 30.23
CA LEU A 900 -13.38 7.40 31.01
C LEU A 900 -14.27 6.19 30.69
N ALA A 901 -14.29 5.77 29.42
CA ALA A 901 -15.08 4.64 28.95
C ALA A 901 -14.76 3.32 29.68
N ARG A 902 -13.61 3.21 30.37
CA ARG A 902 -13.26 2.07 31.24
C ARG A 902 -14.13 1.89 32.46
N ILE A 903 -14.80 2.96 32.88
CA ILE A 903 -15.66 2.96 34.06
C ILE A 903 -17.08 3.44 33.74
N ASP A 904 -17.26 4.18 32.64
CA ASP A 904 -18.52 4.82 32.29
C ASP A 904 -18.59 5.17 30.78
N GLY A 905 -19.10 4.24 29.98
CA GLY A 905 -19.34 4.45 28.54
C GLY A 905 -20.32 5.59 28.21
N PRO A 906 -21.51 5.62 28.84
CA PRO A 906 -22.48 6.68 28.62
C PRO A 906 -21.95 8.09 28.90
N ALA A 907 -21.14 8.27 29.95
CA ALA A 907 -20.51 9.56 30.23
C ALA A 907 -19.38 9.92 29.25
N ALA A 908 -18.72 8.94 28.64
CA ALA A 908 -17.65 9.17 27.68
C ALA A 908 -18.16 9.57 26.28
N LEU A 909 -19.33 9.08 25.86
CA LEU A 909 -19.84 9.30 24.50
C LEU A 909 -20.02 10.79 24.13
N PRO A 910 -20.58 11.66 24.99
CA PRO A 910 -20.68 13.09 24.69
C PRO A 910 -19.32 13.77 24.46
N LEU A 911 -18.22 13.25 25.03
CA LEU A 911 -16.89 13.84 24.95
C LEU A 911 -16.26 13.72 23.55
N ILE A 912 -16.76 12.79 22.71
CA ILE A 912 -16.30 12.62 21.32
C ILE A 912 -17.23 13.26 20.28
N GLU A 913 -18.35 13.84 20.71
CA GLU A 913 -19.25 14.57 19.82
C GLU A 913 -18.58 15.83 19.25
N GLY A 914 -18.85 16.09 17.96
CA GLY A 914 -18.29 17.22 17.20
C GLY A 914 -16.96 16.94 16.49
N PHE A 915 -16.30 15.80 16.75
CA PHE A 915 -15.14 15.39 15.96
C PHE A 915 -15.55 14.71 14.64
N SER A 916 -14.67 14.75 13.64
CA SER A 916 -14.87 14.11 12.33
C SER A 916 -13.57 13.47 11.81
N GLY A 917 -13.69 12.67 10.74
CA GLY A 917 -12.54 12.07 10.05
C GLY A 917 -11.68 11.17 10.94
N ASP A 918 -10.36 11.27 10.77
CA ASP A 918 -9.39 10.39 11.44
C ASP A 918 -9.39 10.54 12.97
N LEU A 919 -9.64 11.75 13.48
CA LEU A 919 -9.72 12.00 14.92
C LEU A 919 -10.93 11.30 15.55
N LEU A 920 -12.09 11.34 14.89
CA LEU A 920 -13.27 10.61 15.38
C LEU A 920 -13.03 9.09 15.36
N ASN A 921 -12.42 8.56 14.30
CA ASN A 921 -12.05 7.14 14.23
C ASN A 921 -11.10 6.74 15.36
N ARG A 922 -10.11 7.60 15.68
CA ARG A 922 -9.22 7.41 16.82
C ARG A 922 -9.98 7.34 18.14
N PHE A 923 -10.82 8.32 18.43
CA PHE A 923 -11.53 8.36 19.72
C PHE A 923 -12.57 7.24 19.85
N ARG A 924 -13.25 6.85 18.77
CA ARG A 924 -14.11 5.65 18.73
C ARG A 924 -13.32 4.38 19.04
N THR A 925 -12.10 4.27 18.52
CA THR A 925 -11.20 3.15 18.83
C THR A 925 -10.85 3.13 20.32
N ASP A 926 -10.40 4.26 20.87
CA ASP A 926 -10.02 4.36 22.27
C ASP A 926 -11.19 4.06 23.20
N MET A 927 -12.40 4.52 22.86
CA MET A 927 -13.62 4.17 23.59
C MET A 927 -14.01 2.70 23.45
N ALA A 928 -14.00 2.13 22.24
CA ALA A 928 -14.28 0.71 22.02
C ALA A 928 -13.32 -0.17 22.83
N ARG A 929 -12.04 0.24 22.90
CA ARG A 929 -11.05 -0.39 23.76
C ARG A 929 -11.39 -0.24 25.24
N GLY A 930 -11.77 0.94 25.70
CA GLY A 930 -12.18 1.15 27.09
C GLY A 930 -13.35 0.28 27.53
N LEU A 931 -14.30 0.01 26.63
CA LEU A 931 -15.52 -0.76 26.89
C LEU A 931 -15.36 -2.28 26.73
N ALA A 932 -14.34 -2.73 26.00
CA ALA A 932 -14.25 -4.10 25.49
C ALA A 932 -14.36 -5.22 26.55
N ASP A 933 -13.96 -4.95 27.80
CA ASP A 933 -13.95 -5.93 28.90
C ASP A 933 -15.24 -5.98 29.73
N HIS A 934 -16.08 -4.93 29.71
CA HIS A 934 -17.29 -4.85 30.55
C HIS A 934 -18.56 -4.50 29.78
N ASP A 935 -18.46 -3.91 28.59
CA ASP A 935 -19.55 -3.73 27.63
C ASP A 935 -19.08 -4.07 26.19
N PRO A 936 -18.89 -5.36 25.89
CA PRO A 936 -18.39 -5.79 24.58
C PRO A 936 -19.38 -5.52 23.43
N ALA A 937 -20.67 -5.34 23.72
CA ALA A 937 -21.69 -5.05 22.71
C ALA A 937 -21.56 -3.61 22.19
N GLU A 938 -21.44 -2.65 23.11
CA GLU A 938 -21.22 -1.25 22.72
C GLU A 938 -19.83 -1.04 22.12
N ALA A 939 -18.81 -1.77 22.60
CA ALA A 939 -17.50 -1.79 21.98
C ALA A 939 -17.55 -2.26 20.51
N GLU A 940 -18.30 -3.32 20.21
CA GLU A 940 -18.50 -3.80 18.83
C GLU A 940 -19.25 -2.77 17.97
N ARG A 941 -20.28 -2.11 18.52
CA ARG A 941 -21.00 -1.05 17.81
C ARG A 941 -20.05 0.08 17.40
N LEU A 942 -19.26 0.60 18.34
CA LEU A 942 -18.26 1.63 18.05
C LEU A 942 -17.19 1.14 17.07
N PHE A 943 -16.74 -0.11 17.20
CA PHE A 943 -15.76 -0.71 16.31
C PHE A 943 -16.22 -0.76 14.85
N ARG A 944 -17.49 -1.08 14.61
CA ARG A 944 -18.08 -1.13 13.25
C ARG A 944 -18.21 0.26 12.60
N LEU A 945 -18.15 1.33 13.40
CA LEU A 945 -18.18 2.72 12.92
C LEU A 945 -16.81 3.28 12.55
N ILE A 946 -15.72 2.50 12.71
CA ILE A 946 -14.36 2.88 12.36
C ILE A 946 -14.11 2.54 10.88
N ASP A 947 -13.65 3.50 10.07
CA ASP A 947 -13.28 3.25 8.68
C ASP A 947 -12.13 2.21 8.59
N PRO A 948 -12.27 1.12 7.81
CA PRO A 948 -11.24 0.08 7.67
C PRO A 948 -9.97 0.50 6.90
N ALA A 949 -9.64 1.79 6.82
CA ALA A 949 -8.46 2.25 6.09
C ALA A 949 -7.14 1.67 6.69
N PRO A 950 -6.08 1.44 5.88
CA PRO A 950 -4.85 0.75 6.30
C PRO A 950 -4.13 1.36 7.52
N LEU A 951 -4.28 2.67 7.74
CA LEU A 951 -3.70 3.36 8.89
C LEU A 951 -4.32 2.94 10.24
N PHE A 952 -5.51 2.33 10.23
CA PHE A 952 -6.27 1.99 11.43
C PHE A 952 -6.19 0.52 11.87
N PHE A 953 -5.43 -0.35 11.18
CA PHE A 953 -5.30 -1.76 11.60
C PHE A 953 -4.90 -1.89 13.08
N ARG A 954 -3.82 -1.19 13.46
CA ARG A 954 -3.24 -1.24 14.82
C ARG A 954 -4.25 -0.82 15.87
N MET A 955 -4.96 0.26 15.55
CA MET A 955 -5.98 0.85 16.42
C MET A 955 -7.13 -0.15 16.62
N ARG A 956 -7.62 -0.77 15.55
CA ARG A 956 -8.73 -1.74 15.61
C ARG A 956 -8.35 -3.03 16.36
N LEU A 957 -7.08 -3.41 16.37
CA LEU A 957 -6.66 -4.64 17.05
C LEU A 957 -6.84 -4.58 18.58
N ALA A 958 -6.57 -3.43 19.19
CA ALA A 958 -6.58 -3.30 20.66
C ALA A 958 -7.97 -3.57 21.29
N PRO A 959 -9.10 -3.05 20.76
CA PRO A 959 -10.44 -3.46 21.20
C PRO A 959 -10.68 -4.97 21.09
N VAL A 960 -10.27 -5.60 19.99
CA VAL A 960 -10.45 -7.05 19.75
C VAL A 960 -9.67 -7.87 20.78
N ALA A 961 -8.40 -7.53 21.02
CA ALA A 961 -7.55 -8.22 21.96
C ALA A 961 -8.07 -8.11 23.40
N ARG A 962 -8.53 -6.93 23.82
CA ARG A 962 -9.12 -6.74 25.16
C ARG A 962 -10.47 -7.45 25.31
N MET A 963 -11.30 -7.42 24.27
CA MET A 963 -12.60 -8.10 24.25
C MET A 963 -12.47 -9.61 24.41
N ALA A 964 -11.38 -10.20 23.88
CA ALA A 964 -11.17 -11.65 23.90
C ALA A 964 -11.24 -12.27 25.31
N ALA A 965 -10.86 -11.51 26.34
CA ALA A 965 -10.97 -11.97 27.72
C ALA A 965 -12.42 -11.99 28.23
N ALA A 966 -13.29 -11.10 27.78
CA ALA A 966 -14.68 -10.98 28.23
C ALA A 966 -15.66 -11.77 27.33
N ASP A 967 -15.54 -11.61 26.01
CA ASP A 967 -16.40 -12.19 24.99
C ASP A 967 -15.55 -12.68 23.79
N PRO A 968 -14.97 -13.89 23.88
CA PRO A 968 -14.06 -14.42 22.86
C PRO A 968 -14.75 -14.73 21.53
N GLU A 969 -16.05 -15.07 21.53
CA GLU A 969 -16.79 -15.34 20.31
C GLU A 969 -16.99 -14.07 19.49
N ARG A 970 -17.42 -12.98 20.14
CA ARG A 970 -17.54 -11.67 19.50
C ARG A 970 -16.19 -11.14 19.04
N ALA A 971 -15.15 -11.28 19.86
CA ALA A 971 -13.79 -10.90 19.46
C ALA A 971 -13.30 -11.68 18.23
N ALA A 972 -13.53 -13.00 18.18
CA ALA A 972 -13.19 -13.82 17.02
C ALA A 972 -13.99 -13.44 15.77
N HIS A 973 -15.27 -13.09 15.91
CA HIS A 973 -16.09 -12.59 14.80
C HIS A 973 -15.52 -11.28 14.24
N LEU A 974 -15.14 -10.33 15.10
CA LEU A 974 -14.49 -9.08 14.68
C LEU A 974 -13.13 -9.35 14.01
N ALA A 975 -12.32 -10.27 14.56
CA ALA A 975 -11.03 -10.67 13.99
C ALA A 975 -11.17 -11.27 12.58
N ARG A 976 -12.22 -12.05 12.31
CA ARG A 976 -12.50 -12.59 10.96
C ARG A 976 -12.95 -11.54 9.94
N GLY A 977 -13.36 -10.36 10.40
CA GLY A 977 -13.76 -9.25 9.53
C GLY A 977 -12.60 -8.43 8.94
N TYR A 978 -11.35 -8.77 9.28
CA TYR A 978 -10.17 -8.14 8.68
C TYR A 978 -9.98 -8.61 7.23
N ARG A 979 -9.62 -7.68 6.33
CA ARG A 979 -9.51 -7.97 4.89
C ARG A 979 -8.17 -8.57 4.48
N ASP A 980 -7.09 -8.11 5.10
CA ASP A 980 -5.75 -8.63 4.81
C ASP A 980 -5.54 -9.94 5.59
N PRO A 981 -5.14 -11.04 4.93
CA PRO A 981 -5.00 -12.35 5.59
C PRO A 981 -3.98 -12.37 6.73
N CYS A 982 -2.89 -11.61 6.63
CA CYS A 982 -1.88 -11.53 7.68
C CYS A 982 -2.42 -10.74 8.88
N GLU A 983 -3.14 -9.65 8.64
CA GLU A 983 -3.84 -8.89 9.66
C GLU A 983 -4.92 -9.71 10.37
N GLN A 984 -5.72 -10.46 9.62
CA GLN A 984 -6.73 -11.38 10.14
C GLN A 984 -6.12 -12.47 11.00
N ALA A 985 -5.05 -13.14 10.52
CA ALA A 985 -4.36 -14.17 11.28
C ALA A 985 -3.76 -13.62 12.59
N PHE A 986 -3.17 -12.41 12.54
CA PHE A 986 -2.64 -11.77 13.73
C PHE A 986 -3.74 -11.43 14.74
N ALA A 987 -4.89 -10.92 14.27
CA ALA A 987 -6.04 -10.65 15.13
C ALA A 987 -6.57 -11.93 15.79
N LEU A 988 -6.69 -13.03 15.05
CA LEU A 988 -7.08 -14.34 15.58
C LEU A 988 -6.08 -14.86 16.63
N GLY A 989 -4.78 -14.72 16.38
CA GLY A 989 -3.74 -15.05 17.36
C GLY A 989 -3.82 -14.21 18.64
N SER A 990 -4.21 -12.94 18.52
CA SER A 990 -4.45 -12.04 19.67
C SER A 990 -5.68 -12.46 20.48
N VAL A 991 -6.76 -12.88 19.80
CA VAL A 991 -7.94 -13.46 20.48
C VAL A 991 -7.58 -14.76 21.17
N ALA A 992 -6.82 -15.64 20.51
CA ALA A 992 -6.31 -16.87 21.10
C ALA A 992 -5.51 -16.58 22.38
N HIS A 993 -4.65 -15.56 22.36
CA HIS A 993 -3.87 -15.14 23.51
C HIS A 993 -4.75 -14.76 24.71
N GLY A 994 -5.79 -13.95 24.50
CA GLY A 994 -6.74 -13.56 25.55
C GLY A 994 -7.60 -14.71 26.08
N LEU A 995 -7.93 -15.68 25.23
CA LEU A 995 -8.75 -16.84 25.57
C LEU A 995 -7.99 -17.93 26.34
N ALA A 996 -6.67 -17.99 26.18
CA ALA A 996 -5.86 -19.12 26.64
C ALA A 996 -5.94 -19.43 28.15
N ALA A 997 -6.15 -18.41 28.98
CA ALA A 997 -6.31 -18.59 30.42
C ALA A 997 -7.63 -19.28 30.79
N LYS A 998 -8.66 -19.20 29.93
CA LYS A 998 -10.00 -19.75 30.16
C LYS A 998 -10.22 -21.07 29.41
N ASP A 999 -9.86 -21.11 28.13
CA ASP A 999 -10.00 -22.29 27.26
C ASP A 999 -8.79 -22.41 26.33
N ARG A 1000 -7.81 -23.19 26.79
CA ARG A 1000 -6.60 -23.49 26.03
C ARG A 1000 -6.88 -24.26 24.74
N ALA A 1001 -7.88 -25.15 24.71
CA ALA A 1001 -8.18 -25.94 23.53
C ALA A 1001 -8.79 -25.07 22.42
N ALA A 1002 -9.70 -24.16 22.77
CA ALA A 1002 -10.23 -23.17 21.84
C ALA A 1002 -9.15 -22.19 21.35
N ALA A 1003 -8.26 -21.74 22.25
CA ALA A 1003 -7.14 -20.88 21.87
C ALA A 1003 -6.21 -21.55 20.84
N VAL A 1004 -5.90 -22.84 21.01
CA VAL A 1004 -5.10 -23.60 20.03
C VAL A 1004 -5.84 -23.74 18.69
N ARG A 1005 -7.16 -23.95 18.68
CA ARG A 1005 -7.94 -23.99 17.42
C ARG A 1005 -7.90 -22.67 16.66
N LEU A 1006 -8.03 -21.54 17.36
CA LEU A 1006 -7.90 -20.21 16.76
C LEU A 1006 -6.48 -19.96 16.21
N LEU A 1007 -5.45 -20.43 16.92
CA LEU A 1007 -4.08 -20.35 16.44
C LEU A 1007 -3.87 -21.20 15.18
N GLU A 1008 -4.43 -22.40 15.10
CA GLU A 1008 -4.41 -23.22 13.88
C GLU A 1008 -5.15 -22.56 12.72
N GLU A 1009 -6.31 -21.94 12.97
CA GLU A 1009 -7.04 -21.16 11.97
C GLU A 1009 -6.17 -20.00 11.44
N ALA A 1010 -5.49 -19.28 12.33
CA ALA A 1010 -4.57 -18.20 11.97
C ALA A 1010 -3.42 -18.70 11.09
N TYR A 1011 -2.72 -19.77 11.46
CA TYR A 1011 -1.66 -20.31 10.61
C TYR A 1011 -2.18 -20.91 9.30
N GLY A 1012 -3.40 -21.46 9.27
CA GLY A 1012 -4.04 -21.90 8.03
C GLY A 1012 -4.31 -20.76 7.04
N LEU A 1013 -4.68 -19.58 7.54
CA LEU A 1013 -4.77 -18.36 6.74
C LEU A 1013 -3.41 -17.94 6.19
N LEU A 1014 -2.36 -17.99 7.03
CA LEU A 1014 -1.00 -17.63 6.62
C LEU A 1014 -0.42 -18.61 5.60
N ASP A 1015 -0.70 -19.91 5.71
CA ASP A 1015 -0.33 -20.90 4.71
C ASP A 1015 -0.91 -20.54 3.34
N ARG A 1016 -2.21 -20.24 3.26
CA ARG A 1016 -2.86 -19.80 2.02
C ARG A 1016 -2.27 -18.49 1.52
N ALA A 1017 -2.14 -17.49 2.40
CA ALA A 1017 -1.59 -16.19 2.04
C ALA A 1017 -0.16 -16.29 1.48
N SER A 1018 0.65 -17.23 1.97
CA SER A 1018 2.00 -17.46 1.46
C SER A 1018 2.01 -18.08 0.05
N GLN A 1019 1.08 -18.99 -0.24
CA GLN A 1019 0.95 -19.66 -1.54
C GLN A 1019 0.51 -18.70 -2.63
N PHE A 1020 -0.42 -17.83 -2.27
CA PHE A 1020 -0.99 -16.83 -3.15
C PHE A 1020 -0.33 -15.48 -2.95
N GLY A 1021 0.80 -15.31 -2.24
CA GLY A 1021 1.43 -14.03 -1.87
C GLY A 1021 0.50 -12.82 -1.54
N VAL A 1022 -0.73 -13.08 -1.07
CA VAL A 1022 -1.77 -12.06 -0.90
C VAL A 1022 -1.44 -11.25 0.33
N THR A 1023 -0.69 -10.16 0.16
CA THR A 1023 -0.62 -9.11 1.18
C THR A 1023 -0.84 -7.75 0.56
N GLN A 1024 -1.86 -7.02 1.05
CA GLN A 1024 -2.10 -5.63 0.65
C GLN A 1024 -1.08 -4.70 1.31
N ASN A 1025 -0.53 -5.14 2.45
CA ASN A 1025 0.48 -4.42 3.21
C ASN A 1025 1.89 -4.95 2.89
N ARG A 1026 2.64 -4.22 2.06
CA ARG A 1026 4.01 -4.60 1.64
C ARG A 1026 5.01 -4.80 2.80
N ARG A 1027 4.71 -4.32 4.00
CA ARG A 1027 5.59 -4.53 5.17
C ARG A 1027 5.32 -5.82 5.95
N ARG A 1028 4.18 -6.48 5.75
CA ARG A 1028 3.80 -7.67 6.53
C ARG A 1028 3.63 -8.84 5.59
N ASP A 1029 4.41 -9.89 5.81
CA ASP A 1029 4.28 -11.16 5.09
C ASP A 1029 3.87 -12.31 6.03
N ALA A 1030 3.52 -13.43 5.42
CA ALA A 1030 3.02 -14.60 6.13
C ALA A 1030 4.06 -15.18 7.11
N ALA A 1031 5.34 -15.22 6.71
CA ALA A 1031 6.43 -15.74 7.53
C ALA A 1031 6.67 -14.90 8.77
N LEU A 1032 6.76 -13.58 8.61
CA LEU A 1032 6.96 -12.66 9.72
C LEU A 1032 5.76 -12.67 10.68
N THR A 1033 4.54 -12.76 10.15
CA THR A 1033 3.32 -12.81 10.97
C THR A 1033 3.25 -14.12 11.76
N ALA A 1034 3.58 -15.24 11.12
CA ALA A 1034 3.69 -16.53 11.79
C ALA A 1034 4.79 -16.53 12.87
N ALA A 1035 5.95 -15.93 12.60
CA ALA A 1035 7.01 -15.83 13.60
C ALA A 1035 6.61 -14.97 14.81
N ALA A 1036 5.82 -13.91 14.57
CA ALA A 1036 5.26 -13.09 15.64
C ALA A 1036 4.25 -13.83 16.54
N LEU A 1037 3.63 -14.92 16.07
CA LEU A 1037 2.70 -15.72 16.86
C LEU A 1037 3.36 -16.86 17.67
N LEU A 1038 4.67 -17.10 17.52
CA LEU A 1038 5.39 -18.15 18.28
C LEU A 1038 5.29 -17.99 19.81
N PRO A 1039 5.36 -16.77 20.38
CA PRO A 1039 5.27 -16.61 21.84
C PRO A 1039 3.86 -16.83 22.37
N VAL A 1040 2.85 -16.66 21.51
CA VAL A 1040 1.47 -17.07 21.83
C VAL A 1040 1.43 -18.60 21.96
N ALA A 1041 2.06 -19.34 21.03
CA ALA A 1041 2.19 -20.78 21.13
C ALA A 1041 2.99 -21.22 22.38
N GLU A 1042 4.10 -20.56 22.70
CA GLU A 1042 4.93 -20.85 23.89
C GLU A 1042 4.14 -20.68 25.19
N LYS A 1043 3.35 -19.59 25.29
CA LYS A 1043 2.47 -19.33 26.46
C LYS A 1043 1.42 -20.41 26.64
N PHE A 1044 0.91 -20.98 25.54
CA PHE A 1044 -0.03 -22.09 25.60
C PHE A 1044 0.71 -23.35 26.02
N ASP A 1045 1.69 -23.77 25.23
CA ASP A 1045 2.51 -24.95 25.45
C ASP A 1045 3.86 -24.79 24.75
N PRO A 1046 4.98 -24.80 25.48
CA PRO A 1046 6.32 -24.83 24.89
C PRO A 1046 6.57 -25.98 23.90
N LYS A 1047 5.76 -27.05 23.95
CA LYS A 1047 5.80 -28.18 23.01
C LYS A 1047 5.18 -27.88 21.64
N LEU A 1048 4.39 -26.82 21.51
CA LEU A 1048 3.80 -26.40 20.24
C LEU A 1048 4.77 -25.56 19.40
N VAL A 1049 5.72 -24.89 20.07
CA VAL A 1049 6.61 -23.89 19.46
C VAL A 1049 7.42 -24.46 18.31
N GLU A 1050 7.99 -25.66 18.44
CA GLU A 1050 8.80 -26.28 17.39
C GLU A 1050 8.03 -26.42 16.05
N GLY A 1051 6.79 -26.91 16.11
CA GLY A 1051 5.96 -27.10 14.92
C GLY A 1051 5.61 -25.76 14.25
N TYR A 1052 5.21 -24.77 15.04
CA TYR A 1052 4.90 -23.43 14.53
C TYR A 1052 6.15 -22.67 14.05
N PHE A 1053 7.31 -22.91 14.66
CA PHE A 1053 8.60 -22.34 14.25
C PHE A 1053 8.96 -22.81 12.84
N TRP A 1054 8.89 -24.12 12.60
CA TRP A 1054 9.12 -24.65 11.26
C TRP A 1054 8.05 -24.21 10.25
N ARG A 1055 6.79 -24.07 10.70
CA ARG A 1055 5.72 -23.55 9.86
C ARG A 1055 6.01 -22.12 9.44
N ALA A 1056 6.40 -21.23 10.36
CA ALA A 1056 6.78 -19.85 10.06
C ALA A 1056 7.92 -19.77 9.02
N LEU A 1057 8.97 -20.58 9.18
CA LEU A 1057 10.07 -20.65 8.20
C LEU A 1057 9.65 -21.17 6.84
N SER A 1058 8.66 -22.06 6.79
CA SER A 1058 8.11 -22.59 5.55
C SER A 1058 7.29 -21.55 4.77
N LEU A 1059 6.88 -20.45 5.40
CA LEU A 1059 6.07 -19.41 4.75
C LEU A 1059 6.91 -18.32 4.07
N ARG A 1060 8.24 -18.45 4.07
CA ARG A 1060 9.15 -17.48 3.44
C ARG A 1060 8.90 -17.38 1.95
N GLN A 1061 8.86 -16.15 1.46
CA GLN A 1061 8.70 -15.83 0.04
C GLN A 1061 9.93 -16.30 -0.77
N PRO A 1062 9.75 -16.82 -2.00
CA PRO A 1062 10.85 -17.14 -2.90
C PRO A 1062 11.77 -15.93 -3.18
N TRP A 1063 13.00 -16.21 -3.57
CA TRP A 1063 14.00 -15.19 -3.90
C TRP A 1063 14.55 -15.45 -5.30
N PRO A 1064 14.55 -14.51 -6.28
CA PRO A 1064 13.95 -13.17 -6.24
C PRO A 1064 12.43 -13.21 -6.33
N ALA A 1065 11.76 -12.36 -5.53
CA ALA A 1065 10.33 -12.09 -5.66
C ALA A 1065 10.10 -11.10 -6.80
N PRO A 1066 9.20 -11.36 -7.77
CA PRO A 1066 8.91 -10.41 -8.84
C PRO A 1066 8.28 -9.13 -8.28
N SER A 1067 8.70 -7.97 -8.76
CA SER A 1067 8.06 -6.65 -8.56
C SER A 1067 8.15 -5.99 -7.18
N GLU A 1068 8.94 -6.52 -6.25
CA GLU A 1068 9.14 -5.92 -4.92
C GLU A 1068 10.53 -5.30 -4.74
N PRO A 1069 10.62 -4.05 -4.22
CA PRO A 1069 11.90 -3.43 -3.88
C PRO A 1069 12.73 -4.32 -2.95
N GLN A 1070 13.98 -4.57 -3.32
CA GLN A 1070 14.88 -5.45 -2.58
C GLN A 1070 15.03 -5.05 -1.11
N VAL A 1071 15.05 -3.74 -0.82
CA VAL A 1071 15.13 -3.20 0.55
C VAL A 1071 13.99 -3.71 1.43
N LEU A 1072 12.75 -3.75 0.93
CA LEU A 1072 11.61 -4.22 1.73
C LEU A 1072 11.73 -5.71 2.07
N ARG A 1073 12.19 -6.52 1.11
CA ARG A 1073 12.45 -7.95 1.33
C ARG A 1073 13.53 -8.17 2.39
N ASP A 1074 14.64 -7.46 2.27
CA ASP A 1074 15.78 -7.61 3.17
C ASP A 1074 15.40 -7.16 4.59
N VAL A 1075 14.51 -6.16 4.73
CA VAL A 1075 13.93 -5.74 6.02
C VAL A 1075 13.10 -6.88 6.60
N ARG A 1076 12.17 -7.47 5.84
CA ARG A 1076 11.33 -8.57 6.35
C ARG A 1076 12.17 -9.80 6.74
N LEU A 1077 13.22 -10.12 5.99
CA LEU A 1077 14.11 -11.23 6.34
C LEU A 1077 14.91 -10.94 7.62
N ALA A 1078 15.40 -9.70 7.80
CA ALA A 1078 16.06 -9.28 9.03
C ALA A 1078 15.11 -9.29 10.24
N GLU A 1079 13.86 -8.86 10.05
CA GLU A 1079 12.82 -8.90 11.07
C GLU A 1079 12.39 -10.33 11.41
N LEU A 1080 12.27 -11.21 10.42
CA LEU A 1080 11.99 -12.63 10.62
C LEU A 1080 13.13 -13.28 11.40
N ALA A 1081 14.38 -13.02 11.00
CA ALA A 1081 15.56 -13.49 11.69
C ALA A 1081 15.59 -13.02 13.15
N ALA A 1082 15.26 -11.74 13.41
CA ALA A 1082 15.13 -11.22 14.77
C ALA A 1082 14.07 -11.96 15.60
N MET A 1083 12.91 -12.28 15.02
CA MET A 1083 11.84 -13.00 15.71
C MET A 1083 12.23 -14.42 16.07
N ILE A 1084 12.82 -15.16 15.13
CA ILE A 1084 13.17 -16.57 15.34
C ILE A 1084 14.46 -16.76 16.16
N ALA A 1085 15.35 -15.75 16.22
CA ALA A 1085 16.58 -15.77 17.01
C ALA A 1085 16.33 -16.01 18.50
N ARG A 1086 15.11 -15.71 18.96
CA ARG A 1086 14.65 -16.00 20.32
C ARG A 1086 14.57 -17.48 20.63
N TYR A 1087 14.42 -18.33 19.62
CA TYR A 1087 14.30 -19.76 19.81
C TYR A 1087 15.50 -20.52 19.21
N ASP A 1088 16.08 -20.01 18.12
CA ASP A 1088 17.30 -20.56 17.53
C ASP A 1088 18.15 -19.46 16.86
N ARG A 1089 19.24 -19.06 17.52
CA ARG A 1089 20.18 -18.04 17.01
C ARG A 1089 21.00 -18.52 15.82
N SER A 1090 21.26 -19.82 15.71
CA SER A 1090 22.06 -20.36 14.61
C SER A 1090 21.28 -20.26 13.32
N ILE A 1091 20.02 -20.71 13.32
CA ILE A 1091 19.12 -20.60 12.17
C ILE A 1091 18.91 -19.13 11.81
N ALA A 1092 18.66 -18.26 12.79
CA ALA A 1092 18.52 -16.82 12.54
C ALA A 1092 19.77 -16.21 11.88
N ARG A 1093 20.97 -16.58 12.36
CA ARG A 1093 22.23 -16.13 11.76
C ARG A 1093 22.40 -16.64 10.34
N ASP A 1094 22.08 -17.91 10.08
CA ASP A 1094 22.15 -18.50 8.75
C ASP A 1094 21.21 -17.79 7.76
N LEU A 1095 19.97 -17.47 8.18
CA LEU A 1095 19.03 -16.71 7.34
C LEU A 1095 19.58 -15.34 6.95
N LEU A 1096 20.28 -14.70 7.87
CA LEU A 1096 20.68 -13.31 7.74
C LEU A 1096 22.09 -13.14 7.15
N SER A 1097 22.94 -14.16 7.24
CA SER A 1097 24.32 -14.13 6.74
C SER A 1097 24.47 -13.76 5.26
N PRO A 1098 23.59 -14.21 4.33
CA PRO A 1098 23.65 -13.78 2.93
C PRO A 1098 23.45 -12.28 2.71
N LEU A 1099 22.93 -11.56 3.71
CA LEU A 1099 22.71 -10.12 3.70
C LEU A 1099 23.83 -9.32 4.40
N ALA A 1100 24.83 -9.99 4.98
CA ALA A 1100 25.90 -9.38 5.78
C ALA A 1100 26.61 -8.18 5.14
N GLY A 1101 26.92 -8.27 3.84
CA GLY A 1101 27.57 -7.19 3.09
C GLY A 1101 26.64 -6.10 2.55
N ARG A 1102 25.32 -6.24 2.74
CA ARG A 1102 24.29 -5.39 2.13
C ARG A 1102 23.44 -4.62 3.15
N PHE A 1103 23.76 -4.70 4.43
CA PHE A 1103 22.99 -4.01 5.48
C PHE A 1103 23.12 -2.49 5.36
N GLY A 1104 22.02 -1.81 5.02
CA GLY A 1104 21.79 -0.39 5.34
C GLY A 1104 21.44 -0.14 6.82
N THR A 1105 21.03 1.09 7.15
CA THR A 1105 20.68 1.50 8.52
C THR A 1105 19.44 0.82 9.11
N GLN A 1106 18.53 0.32 8.27
CA GLN A 1106 17.25 -0.27 8.69
C GLN A 1106 17.36 -1.75 9.09
N PHE A 1107 18.51 -2.39 8.84
CA PHE A 1107 18.67 -3.85 8.96
C PHE A 1107 19.41 -4.29 10.22
N MET A 1108 19.83 -3.35 11.08
CA MET A 1108 20.68 -3.65 12.23
C MET A 1108 19.96 -4.37 13.38
N ILE A 1109 18.61 -4.41 13.38
CA ILE A 1109 17.84 -5.12 14.40
C ILE A 1109 18.08 -6.62 14.38
N GLY A 1110 18.12 -7.23 13.18
CA GLY A 1110 18.36 -8.66 13.00
C GLY A 1110 19.68 -9.10 13.61
N PRO A 1111 20.84 -8.56 13.17
CA PRO A 1111 22.13 -8.93 13.70
C PRO A 1111 22.23 -8.66 15.20
N ALA A 1112 21.66 -7.54 15.67
CA ALA A 1112 21.77 -7.15 17.07
C ALA A 1112 20.97 -8.06 18.03
N VAL A 1113 19.82 -8.62 17.61
CA VAL A 1113 19.10 -9.64 18.40
C VAL A 1113 19.84 -10.98 18.40
N ILE A 1114 20.40 -11.36 17.25
CA ILE A 1114 21.09 -12.63 17.07
C ILE A 1114 22.37 -12.66 17.91
N ASP A 1115 23.23 -11.67 17.68
CA ASP A 1115 24.55 -11.54 18.27
C ASP A 1115 24.99 -10.06 18.20
N PRO A 1116 24.82 -9.29 19.30
CA PRO A 1116 25.22 -7.88 19.37
C PRO A 1116 26.67 -7.62 18.96
N ARG A 1117 27.60 -8.55 19.26
CA ARG A 1117 29.02 -8.39 18.94
C ARG A 1117 29.23 -8.50 17.43
N TRP A 1118 28.60 -9.49 16.80
CA TRP A 1118 28.58 -9.61 15.34
C TRP A 1118 27.98 -8.37 14.67
N ALA A 1119 26.90 -7.81 15.23
CA ALA A 1119 26.32 -6.55 14.73
C ALA A 1119 27.33 -5.39 14.78
N ALA A 1120 28.09 -5.27 15.86
CA ALA A 1120 29.13 -4.25 15.98
C ALA A 1120 30.30 -4.49 15.01
N GLU A 1121 30.73 -5.74 14.81
CA GLU A 1121 31.74 -6.13 13.82
C GLU A 1121 31.32 -5.73 12.40
N LEU A 1122 30.05 -5.95 12.03
CA LEU A 1122 29.51 -5.56 10.73
C LEU A 1122 29.60 -4.04 10.50
N VAL A 1123 29.34 -3.23 11.54
CA VAL A 1123 29.49 -1.77 11.47
C VAL A 1123 30.97 -1.38 11.37
N GLN A 1124 31.84 -2.02 12.14
CA GLN A 1124 33.28 -1.72 12.14
C GLN A 1124 33.95 -2.07 10.80
N ALA A 1125 33.53 -3.17 10.17
CA ALA A 1125 34.03 -3.63 8.87
C ALA A 1125 33.65 -2.72 7.69
N MET A 1126 32.76 -1.76 7.90
CA MET A 1126 32.40 -0.80 6.86
C MET A 1126 33.58 0.13 6.52
N PRO A 1127 33.71 0.51 5.23
CA PRO A 1127 34.73 1.45 4.81
C PRO A 1127 34.51 2.81 5.46
N ASP A 1128 35.61 3.46 5.85
CA ASP A 1128 35.57 4.85 6.28
C ASP A 1128 35.39 5.74 5.05
N VAL A 1129 34.29 6.49 5.03
CA VAL A 1129 33.99 7.45 3.97
C VAL A 1129 34.40 8.83 4.44
N SER A 1130 35.14 9.57 3.59
CA SER A 1130 35.46 10.98 3.83
C SER A 1130 34.19 11.83 3.66
N ALA A 1131 33.39 11.89 4.71
CA ALA A 1131 32.15 12.66 4.80
C ALA A 1131 32.05 13.30 6.19
N PRO A 1132 31.34 14.45 6.33
CA PRO A 1132 31.03 15.01 7.64
C PRO A 1132 30.42 13.95 8.57
N PRO A 1133 30.72 13.95 9.89
CA PRO A 1133 30.25 12.92 10.81
C PRO A 1133 28.74 12.65 10.73
N ALA A 1134 27.93 13.70 10.60
CA ALA A 1134 26.47 13.59 10.44
C ALA A 1134 25.99 12.91 9.14
N LYS A 1135 26.85 12.81 8.10
CA LYS A 1135 26.60 12.16 6.82
C LYS A 1135 27.40 10.85 6.64
N ASN A 1136 28.25 10.48 7.59
CA ASN A 1136 29.08 9.29 7.49
C ASN A 1136 28.23 8.02 7.72
N PRO A 1137 28.07 7.12 6.73
CA PRO A 1137 27.21 5.94 6.86
C PRO A 1137 27.59 5.01 8.02
N LYS A 1138 28.88 4.87 8.31
CA LYS A 1138 29.40 4.05 9.40
C LYS A 1138 28.98 4.62 10.76
N LEU A 1139 29.16 5.92 10.97
CA LEU A 1139 28.75 6.58 12.22
C LEU A 1139 27.22 6.59 12.40
N ILE A 1140 26.46 6.78 11.32
CA ILE A 1140 24.99 6.69 11.37
C ILE A 1140 24.56 5.30 11.82
N ARG A 1141 25.18 4.23 11.28
CA ARG A 1141 24.87 2.84 11.66
C ARG A 1141 25.34 2.52 13.08
N ALA A 1142 26.52 3.00 13.50
CA ALA A 1142 27.02 2.84 14.87
C ALA A 1142 26.07 3.48 15.90
N ARG A 1143 25.64 4.73 15.68
CA ARG A 1143 24.64 5.41 16.52
C ARG A 1143 23.32 4.66 16.57
N ASN A 1144 22.81 4.19 15.43
CA ASN A 1144 21.53 3.48 15.37
C ASN A 1144 21.60 2.12 16.10
N LEU A 1145 22.69 1.36 15.91
CA LEU A 1145 22.93 0.10 16.61
C LEU A 1145 23.05 0.34 18.12
N ALA A 1146 23.79 1.35 18.54
CA ALA A 1146 23.89 1.70 19.96
C ALA A 1146 22.56 2.15 20.56
N GLY A 1147 21.76 2.92 19.80
CA GLY A 1147 20.41 3.30 20.21
C GLY A 1147 19.46 2.11 20.35
N TRP A 1148 19.75 1.01 19.64
CA TRP A 1148 19.05 -0.25 19.78
C TRP A 1148 19.51 -1.04 21.01
N LEU A 1149 20.83 -1.22 21.18
CA LEU A 1149 21.43 -1.90 22.34
C LEU A 1149 21.18 -1.19 23.67
N GLY A 1150 21.02 0.13 23.65
CA GLY A 1150 20.72 0.95 24.83
C GLY A 1150 19.27 0.87 25.29
N ARG A 1151 18.40 0.14 24.59
CA ARG A 1151 17.03 -0.11 25.06
C ARG A 1151 17.01 -1.39 25.87
N PRO A 1152 16.33 -1.43 27.04
CA PRO A 1152 16.05 -2.69 27.70
C PRO A 1152 15.18 -3.53 26.76
N LEU A 1153 15.72 -4.65 26.27
CA LEU A 1153 14.93 -5.61 25.51
C LEU A 1153 13.94 -6.28 26.46
N ARG A 1154 12.72 -5.74 26.52
CA ARG A 1154 11.60 -6.28 27.32
C ARG A 1154 11.00 -7.55 26.69
N GLY A 1155 11.80 -8.60 26.57
CA GLY A 1155 11.34 -9.89 26.04
C GLY A 1155 10.70 -9.77 24.65
N PHE A 1156 9.64 -10.55 24.41
CA PHE A 1156 8.93 -10.64 23.14
C PHE A 1156 8.47 -9.30 22.57
N GLU A 1157 7.84 -8.51 23.41
CA GLU A 1157 6.99 -7.41 22.96
C GLU A 1157 7.82 -6.18 22.64
N GLY A 1158 8.99 -6.00 23.27
CA GLY A 1158 9.93 -4.96 22.87
C GLY A 1158 10.50 -5.18 21.46
N ILE A 1159 10.69 -6.44 21.02
CA ILE A 1159 11.08 -6.76 19.65
C ILE A 1159 9.87 -6.61 18.72
N TRP A 1160 8.69 -7.03 19.15
CA TRP A 1160 7.45 -6.91 18.39
C TRP A 1160 7.02 -5.45 18.16
N GLU A 1161 7.01 -4.59 19.17
CA GLU A 1161 6.74 -3.16 19.06
C GLU A 1161 7.73 -2.43 18.15
N GLN A 1162 8.98 -2.88 18.11
CA GLN A 1162 10.01 -2.26 17.27
C GLN A 1162 9.94 -2.73 15.81
N VAL A 1163 9.57 -3.99 15.57
CA VAL A 1163 9.42 -4.59 14.23
C VAL A 1163 8.05 -4.22 13.61
N TYR A 1164 6.97 -4.31 14.38
CA TYR A 1164 5.59 -4.10 13.91
C TYR A 1164 5.02 -2.71 14.21
N GLY A 1165 5.77 -1.86 14.91
CA GLY A 1165 5.30 -0.63 15.54
C GLY A 1165 4.51 -0.90 16.82
N HIS A 1166 4.38 0.12 17.68
CA HIS A 1166 3.80 0.02 19.03
C HIS A 1166 2.42 -0.64 19.01
N CYS A 1167 2.39 -1.88 19.48
CA CYS A 1167 1.23 -2.61 19.93
C CYS A 1167 1.81 -3.43 21.09
N ASP A 1168 1.57 -3.00 22.32
CA ASP A 1168 1.98 -3.78 23.49
C ASP A 1168 0.95 -4.91 23.68
N LEU A 1169 1.40 -6.17 23.70
CA LEU A 1169 0.52 -7.32 23.96
C LEU A 1169 0.38 -7.59 25.48
N ARG A 1170 1.28 -7.07 26.33
CA ARG A 1170 1.19 -7.15 27.80
C ARG A 1170 0.12 -6.25 28.35
N ASP A 1171 -0.06 -5.09 27.74
CA ASP A 1171 -0.99 -4.10 28.24
C ASP A 1171 -1.82 -3.48 27.10
N PRO A 1172 -3.05 -3.98 26.84
CA PRO A 1172 -4.00 -3.28 25.97
C PRO A 1172 -4.30 -1.84 26.47
N ASP A 1173 -3.78 -1.45 27.64
CA ASP A 1173 -4.00 -0.16 28.29
C ASP A 1173 -2.97 0.91 27.97
N THR A 1174 -1.87 0.57 27.30
CA THR A 1174 -0.88 1.56 26.89
C THR A 1174 -1.49 2.48 25.84
N ILE A 1175 -1.55 3.76 26.15
CA ILE A 1175 -2.08 4.81 25.26
C ILE A 1175 -0.98 5.19 24.30
N ASP A 1176 -1.23 5.07 22.99
CA ASP A 1176 -0.35 5.61 21.95
C ASP A 1176 -0.21 7.13 22.09
N ASP A 1177 0.89 7.54 22.74
CA ASP A 1177 1.33 8.92 22.93
C ASP A 1177 2.38 9.33 21.87
N ILE A 1178 2.16 8.98 20.59
CA ILE A 1178 2.91 9.63 19.49
C ILE A 1178 2.09 10.82 18.98
N TRP A 1179 2.05 11.90 19.75
CA TRP A 1179 1.81 13.28 19.27
C TRP A 1179 2.51 14.28 20.17
#